data_AF-K2RN50-F1
#
_entry.id   AF-K2RN50-F1
#
_cell.length_a   1.000
_cell.length_b   1.000
_cell.length_c   1.000
_cell.angle_alpha   90.00
_cell.angle_beta   90.00
_cell.angle_gamma   90.00
#
_symmetry.space_group_name_H-M   'P 1'
#
loop_
_entity.id
_entity.type
_entity.pdbx_description
1 polymer ?
#
loop_
_entity_poly.entity_id
_entity_poly.type
_entity_poly.pdbx_seq_one_letter_code
_entity_poly.pdbx_strand_id
1 'polypeptide(L)'
;MTNRTSLLASALICLFAATTSAQAPPPPPPPPSAYLQTPSPRQLAWHDLSYYAFVHFGPNTFTNEEWGLSQSPPDVFAPAALDTDQWASTFASAGMAGMILTAKHHDGMTLWHTNTTTYQVANGAWARSRAARGLDADVVRLAAASARKYGIKFGVYLSPWDIHRDPAMPKPSLAGTVYDEPQTFGDASPGDYNELYAQQLTELVTMRTADGEQVELFEVWLDGASGSDTVQTFDWTRFREIIRADQPQAVMWGHQGVDARWVGNEDGVTVPTNWHTISRTQDDERYGESELQTGVRDGTHWTPAEADARIRDGWFYHADEQPKTADALMDMYLQSVGRSVSLLLDVPPDTTGRIVAEDADILLQFKAQRDTFLNRNVLTPGLAVNASSVRGGNSTLYGPANVLDGSSDTYWTMDDGETAGSLEIDLSGNYSVDAFITQEHIALGQRVGGYAIDVVVDGAFSTVVNGTSLGYKRIDRLSSPVQTSRIRLRITQANAVPLVNKFQVLGEPLTVLSIYRLTFHPLARYPGPFLAKITPWRDVYHAWLGDKHLDFYALHQRYGPIVRYGPNTLSLNDPAALKAIYAHRANTRKSDFYLSFPAAPGVFSTHTALDRAAHARKRRVMSHAFSDAALKGVEEYVLGHVRAYVARMAGGGGKREGGGWTEARDVSEWSSWLGFDVMGDLSFGKSFGMLEGDVPENREAAYLLTQAAKRHNITKTGPIPWLHQSGLDRILFRKINQDRDKYLAFSRKQVGQRTQSDVWKSDRKDFFYYLLNSKDPETGEGFGKAELWGESNTLIIAGSDTTSTTLTSTIFYLLHNASALARLTHEIRSAFPTAESIRSGPALNACTYLRACIDEAMRMSPPVGALLPRVVLSGGLDVLGHHIPEGVGVGSPIYALHHHPDYVPDAFSYRPERWIVDENEGGQDAVAKLHSVFNPFSIGPRGCIGKPMAYLELSLALARLVWAYDMRLAPGELGRIGEGRKGLGRGRERQDEFQLEDIFVSNKVGPMAEFRPRLE
;
A
#
# COMPACT_ATOMS: atom_id res chain seq x y z
N MET A 1 51.94 -46.98 48.39
CA MET A 1 51.20 -47.67 47.32
C MET A 1 51.39 -46.84 46.05
N THR A 2 52.52 -46.96 45.35
CA THR A 2 52.74 -47.82 44.16
C THR A 2 51.67 -47.63 43.08
N ASN A 3 51.91 -47.06 41.90
CA ASN A 3 52.86 -47.29 40.79
C ASN A 3 52.16 -47.96 39.59
N ARG A 4 52.57 -47.57 38.37
CA ARG A 4 52.34 -48.22 37.05
C ARG A 4 51.00 -47.87 36.37
N THR A 5 50.93 -47.47 35.11
CA THR A 5 51.59 -48.08 33.94
C THR A 5 51.92 -47.06 32.84
N SER A 6 53.15 -47.18 32.33
CA SER A 6 53.66 -46.57 31.10
C SER A 6 54.27 -47.68 30.22
N LEU A 7 54.36 -47.38 28.91
CA LEU A 7 55.32 -47.87 27.91
C LEU A 7 55.02 -49.11 27.02
N LEU A 8 55.51 -48.94 25.78
CA LEU A 8 55.85 -49.87 24.67
C LEU A 8 54.79 -50.00 23.55
N ALA A 9 55.08 -49.92 22.25
CA ALA A 9 56.28 -49.62 21.42
C ALA A 9 55.73 -49.51 19.96
N SER A 10 56.05 -48.53 19.11
CA SER A 10 57.29 -48.30 18.35
C SER A 10 57.93 -49.53 17.69
N ALA A 11 57.68 -49.75 16.39
CA ALA A 11 58.68 -49.98 15.34
C ALA A 11 58.03 -50.46 14.01
N LEU A 12 58.09 -49.66 12.94
CA LEU A 12 59.04 -49.92 11.86
C LEU A 12 59.12 -48.74 10.89
N ILE A 13 60.37 -48.36 10.64
CA ILE A 13 60.89 -47.28 9.80
C ILE A 13 61.29 -47.91 8.44
N CYS A 14 61.01 -47.26 7.30
CA CYS A 14 62.01 -46.68 6.38
C CYS A 14 61.53 -46.53 4.90
N LEU A 15 62.04 -45.46 4.26
CA LEU A 15 62.08 -45.09 2.82
C LEU A 15 60.81 -44.39 2.27
N PHE A 16 60.75 -43.07 2.08
CA PHE A 16 61.65 -42.22 1.28
C PHE A 16 61.49 -40.75 1.68
N ALA A 17 62.62 -40.08 1.90
CA ALA A 17 62.70 -38.63 2.05
C ALA A 17 62.64 -37.97 0.67
N ALA A 18 61.54 -37.31 0.36
CA ALA A 18 61.50 -36.22 -0.61
C ALA A 18 61.31 -34.93 0.20
N THR A 19 62.36 -34.12 0.26
CA THR A 19 62.34 -32.78 0.84
C THR A 19 61.41 -31.89 0.03
N THR A 20 60.15 -31.77 0.44
CA THR A 20 59.35 -30.60 0.08
C THR A 20 59.74 -29.50 1.07
N SER A 21 60.51 -28.52 0.59
CA SER A 21 60.57 -27.23 1.25
C SER A 21 59.13 -26.71 1.33
N ALA A 22 58.51 -26.80 2.50
CA ALA A 22 57.29 -26.08 2.78
C ALA A 22 57.66 -24.59 2.73
N GLN A 23 57.52 -24.00 1.55
CA GLN A 23 57.50 -22.55 1.36
C GLN A 23 56.51 -22.02 2.39
N ALA A 24 56.96 -21.08 3.24
CA ALA A 24 56.07 -20.37 4.13
C ALA A 24 54.85 -19.90 3.31
N PRO A 25 53.61 -20.03 3.84
CA PRO A 25 52.44 -19.56 3.11
C PRO A 25 52.68 -18.12 2.65
N PRO A 26 52.35 -17.77 1.40
CA PRO A 26 52.55 -16.42 0.91
C PRO A 26 51.90 -15.43 1.89
N PRO A 27 52.53 -14.27 2.13
CA PRO A 27 51.97 -13.26 3.01
C PRO A 27 50.52 -12.94 2.60
N PRO A 28 49.63 -12.65 3.56
CA PRO A 28 48.24 -12.36 3.26
C PRO A 28 48.16 -11.18 2.27
N PRO A 29 47.24 -11.23 1.29
CA PRO A 29 47.10 -10.16 0.32
C PRO A 29 46.77 -8.84 1.03
N PRO A 30 47.40 -7.71 0.64
CA PRO A 30 47.09 -6.42 1.24
C PRO A 30 45.65 -6.00 0.95
N PRO A 31 45.06 -5.10 1.76
CA PRO A 31 43.73 -4.57 1.49
C PRO A 31 43.69 -3.87 0.12
N PRO A 32 42.53 -3.82 -0.56
CA PRO A 32 42.39 -3.03 -1.77
C PRO A 32 42.81 -1.58 -1.55
N SER A 33 43.44 -0.95 -2.54
CA SER A 33 43.75 0.48 -2.46
C SER A 33 42.46 1.30 -2.37
N ALA A 34 42.54 2.47 -1.72
CA ALA A 34 41.46 3.45 -1.74
C ALA A 34 41.04 3.77 -3.19
N TYR A 35 39.73 3.94 -3.40
CA TYR A 35 39.17 4.28 -4.71
C TYR A 35 38.83 5.76 -4.75
N LEU A 36 39.58 6.51 -5.57
CA LEU A 36 39.42 7.96 -5.76
C LEU A 36 39.32 8.70 -4.41
N GLN A 37 38.23 9.42 -4.17
CA GLN A 37 38.01 10.16 -2.93
C GLN A 37 37.40 9.28 -1.86
N THR A 38 37.87 9.47 -0.64
CA THR A 38 37.45 8.71 0.53
C THR A 38 37.00 9.67 1.63
N PRO A 39 36.05 9.26 2.49
CA PRO A 39 35.66 10.05 3.63
C PRO A 39 36.84 10.25 4.57
N SER A 40 36.97 11.47 5.08
CA SER A 40 37.84 11.72 6.23
C SER A 40 37.29 11.03 7.50
N PRO A 41 38.11 10.86 8.56
CA PRO A 41 37.65 10.24 9.81
C PRO A 41 36.41 10.91 10.43
N ARG A 42 36.28 12.24 10.32
CA ARG A 42 35.10 12.98 10.78
C ARG A 42 33.85 12.66 9.96
N GLN A 43 33.99 12.52 8.63
CA GLN A 43 32.87 12.17 7.75
C GLN A 43 32.43 10.72 7.97
N LEU A 44 33.36 9.81 8.26
CA LEU A 44 33.02 8.44 8.69
C LEU A 44 32.21 8.46 9.99
N ALA A 45 32.68 9.18 11.01
CA ALA A 45 31.95 9.33 12.27
C ALA A 45 30.57 10.00 12.08
N TRP A 46 30.45 10.91 11.12
CA TRP A 46 29.19 11.57 10.76
C TRP A 46 28.21 10.62 10.06
N HIS A 47 28.67 9.79 9.13
CA HIS A 47 27.83 8.76 8.49
C HIS A 47 27.20 7.80 9.53
N ASP A 48 27.94 7.48 10.59
CA ASP A 48 27.45 6.62 11.68
C ASP A 48 26.25 7.21 12.44
N LEU A 49 26.06 8.53 12.43
CA LEU A 49 24.94 9.19 13.09
C LEU A 49 23.62 8.88 12.38
N SER A 50 23.60 8.99 11.04
CA SER A 50 22.48 8.72 10.11
C SER A 50 21.15 9.49 10.37
N TYR A 51 20.75 9.77 11.62
CA TYR A 51 19.47 10.38 12.00
C TYR A 51 19.60 11.23 13.26
N TYR A 52 19.32 12.52 13.18
CA TYR A 52 19.47 13.48 14.27
C TYR A 52 18.51 14.67 14.15
N ALA A 53 18.39 15.46 15.21
CA ALA A 53 17.42 16.55 15.32
C ALA A 53 17.96 17.89 14.81
N PHE A 54 17.08 18.70 14.25
CA PHE A 54 17.26 20.15 14.14
C PHE A 54 16.34 20.85 15.15
N VAL A 55 16.78 21.97 15.72
CA VAL A 55 16.03 22.75 16.70
C VAL A 55 16.01 24.21 16.29
N HIS A 56 14.93 24.61 15.61
CA HIS A 56 14.60 26.01 15.37
C HIS A 56 13.87 26.59 16.58
N PHE A 57 14.54 27.48 17.30
CA PHE A 57 13.98 28.11 18.49
C PHE A 57 14.58 29.50 18.67
N GLY A 58 13.76 30.53 18.85
CA GLY A 58 14.23 31.90 18.87
C GLY A 58 13.08 32.91 18.96
N PRO A 59 13.30 34.20 18.67
CA PRO A 59 12.24 35.20 18.70
C PRO A 59 11.06 34.84 17.78
N ASN A 60 11.36 34.20 16.64
CA ASN A 60 10.41 33.69 15.66
C ASN A 60 9.33 32.76 16.25
N THR A 61 9.67 31.94 17.24
CA THR A 61 8.72 31.11 18.00
C THR A 61 7.65 31.96 18.71
N PHE A 62 8.01 33.16 19.16
CA PHE A 62 7.14 34.05 19.94
C PHE A 62 6.40 35.05 19.05
N THR A 63 6.93 35.35 17.87
CA THR A 63 6.30 36.24 16.90
C THR A 63 5.43 35.50 15.89
N ASN A 64 5.46 34.17 15.89
CA ASN A 64 4.77 33.31 14.93
C ASN A 64 5.22 33.61 13.49
N GLU A 65 6.54 33.68 13.29
CA GLU A 65 7.20 33.96 12.02
C GLU A 65 8.22 32.87 11.69
N GLU A 66 8.46 32.61 10.40
CA GLU A 66 9.54 31.72 9.95
C GLU A 66 10.87 32.46 9.80
N TRP A 67 10.83 33.71 9.31
CA TRP A 67 12.03 34.47 8.90
C TRP A 67 12.40 35.66 9.81
N GLY A 68 11.54 36.03 10.76
CA GLY A 68 11.83 37.08 11.77
C GLY A 68 11.85 38.52 11.25
N LEU A 69 10.84 38.87 10.45
CA LEU A 69 10.71 40.19 9.82
C LEU A 69 10.25 41.29 10.78
N SER A 70 9.65 40.91 11.92
CA SER A 70 9.12 41.86 12.91
C SER A 70 10.19 42.73 13.59
N GLN A 71 11.45 42.26 13.65
CA GLN A 71 12.55 42.94 14.34
C GLN A 71 12.21 43.36 15.79
N SER A 72 11.47 42.48 16.48
CA SER A 72 11.01 42.70 17.85
C SER A 72 12.20 42.84 18.82
N PRO A 73 12.10 43.64 19.91
CA PRO A 73 13.19 43.75 20.89
C PRO A 73 13.52 42.41 21.57
N PRO A 74 14.73 42.22 22.14
CA PRO A 74 15.13 40.97 22.81
C PRO A 74 14.17 40.44 23.89
N ASP A 75 13.35 41.32 24.47
CA ASP A 75 12.31 40.95 25.45
C ASP A 75 11.22 40.04 24.87
N VAL A 76 11.10 39.93 23.54
CA VAL A 76 10.17 39.01 22.87
C VAL A 76 10.49 37.55 23.17
N PHE A 77 11.78 37.23 23.39
CA PHE A 77 12.21 35.90 23.78
C PHE A 77 11.88 35.66 25.26
N ALA A 78 10.77 34.96 25.51
CA ALA A 78 10.22 34.82 26.85
C ALA A 78 9.67 33.42 27.16
N PRO A 79 10.48 32.34 27.06
CA PRO A 79 10.00 31.00 27.34
C PRO A 79 9.62 30.83 28.82
N ALA A 80 8.37 30.41 29.05
CA ALA A 80 7.83 30.24 30.39
C ALA A 80 8.48 29.08 31.18
N ALA A 81 8.95 28.05 30.48
CA ALA A 81 9.42 26.79 31.06
C ALA A 81 10.52 26.12 30.20
N LEU A 82 11.50 26.90 29.71
CA LEU A 82 12.61 26.38 28.90
C LEU A 82 13.25 25.15 29.57
N ASP A 83 13.30 24.04 28.83
CA ASP A 83 13.79 22.75 29.32
C ASP A 83 14.57 22.01 28.23
N THR A 84 15.86 22.35 28.10
CA THR A 84 16.76 21.72 27.12
C THR A 84 17.07 20.26 27.46
N ASP A 85 16.90 19.85 28.72
CA ASP A 85 16.99 18.45 29.15
C ASP A 85 15.82 17.65 28.58
N GLN A 86 14.62 18.24 28.53
CA GLN A 86 13.47 17.63 27.87
C GLN A 86 13.67 17.49 26.37
N TRP A 87 14.33 18.45 25.69
CA TRP A 87 14.67 18.31 24.27
C TRP A 87 15.61 17.12 24.05
N ALA A 88 16.77 17.13 24.72
CA ALA A 88 17.79 16.10 24.55
C ALA A 88 17.28 14.70 24.95
N SER A 89 16.51 14.59 26.04
CA SER A 89 15.91 13.31 26.44
C SER A 89 14.85 12.81 25.46
N THR A 90 14.06 13.70 24.86
CA THR A 90 13.08 13.35 23.82
C THR A 90 13.80 12.79 22.59
N PHE A 91 14.82 13.49 22.10
CA PHE A 91 15.61 13.05 20.93
C PHE A 91 16.36 11.74 21.18
N ALA A 92 17.01 11.60 22.34
CA ALA A 92 17.65 10.34 22.74
C ALA A 92 16.63 9.19 22.81
N SER A 93 15.44 9.45 23.38
CA SER A 93 14.37 8.45 23.47
C SER A 93 13.80 8.07 22.10
N ALA A 94 13.79 8.99 21.13
CA ALA A 94 13.44 8.74 19.72
C ALA A 94 14.57 8.02 18.93
N GLY A 95 15.74 7.86 19.55
CA GLY A 95 16.91 7.24 18.92
C GLY A 95 17.59 8.13 17.89
N MET A 96 17.52 9.45 18.06
CA MET A 96 18.34 10.41 17.34
C MET A 96 19.74 10.44 17.93
N ALA A 97 20.76 10.51 17.08
CA ALA A 97 22.17 10.45 17.49
C ALA A 97 22.72 11.81 17.95
N GLY A 98 22.04 12.91 17.63
CA GLY A 98 22.47 14.28 17.91
C GLY A 98 21.35 15.30 17.78
N MET A 99 21.67 16.55 18.10
CA MET A 99 20.83 17.72 17.81
C MET A 99 21.68 18.92 17.37
N ILE A 100 21.16 19.69 16.41
CA ILE A 100 21.71 20.97 15.96
C ILE A 100 20.77 22.08 16.43
N LEU A 101 21.30 23.09 17.13
CA LEU A 101 20.51 24.25 17.58
C LEU A 101 20.81 25.46 16.69
N THR A 102 19.75 26.18 16.30
CA THR A 102 19.83 27.53 15.73
C THR A 102 20.36 28.54 16.75
N ALA A 103 21.69 28.66 16.89
CA ALA A 103 22.31 29.58 17.83
C ALA A 103 21.98 31.05 17.48
N LYS A 104 21.86 31.34 16.18
CA LYS A 104 21.33 32.59 15.62
C LYS A 104 20.68 32.27 14.27
N HIS A 105 19.40 32.61 14.11
CA HIS A 105 18.66 32.48 12.85
C HIS A 105 18.74 33.79 12.03
N HIS A 106 18.12 33.86 10.86
CA HIS A 106 18.19 35.01 9.95
C HIS A 106 17.78 36.34 10.59
N ASP A 107 16.93 36.31 11.62
CA ASP A 107 16.48 37.49 12.36
C ASP A 107 17.61 38.24 13.07
N GLY A 108 18.75 37.56 13.33
CA GLY A 108 19.96 38.13 13.90
C GLY A 108 20.10 38.00 15.42
N MET A 109 19.08 37.51 16.13
CA MET A 109 19.15 37.40 17.59
C MET A 109 20.06 36.25 18.01
N THR A 110 21.07 36.54 18.81
CA THR A 110 21.96 35.51 19.37
C THR A 110 21.38 34.89 20.65
N LEU A 111 21.42 33.56 20.75
CA LEU A 111 20.93 32.79 21.90
C LEU A 111 22.00 32.47 22.95
N TRP A 112 23.19 33.04 22.80
CA TRP A 112 24.27 33.02 23.78
C TRP A 112 24.65 34.47 24.15
N HIS A 113 25.50 34.63 25.16
CA HIS A 113 26.02 35.95 25.52
C HIS A 113 27.20 36.32 24.62
N THR A 114 27.10 37.42 23.88
CA THR A 114 28.14 37.92 22.98
C THR A 114 28.42 39.41 23.22
N ASN A 115 29.64 39.86 22.94
CA ASN A 115 29.97 41.28 22.98
C ASN A 115 29.79 41.98 21.62
N THR A 116 29.39 41.25 20.58
CA THR A 116 29.36 41.77 19.21
C THR A 116 28.05 42.47 18.85
N THR A 117 26.96 42.18 19.57
CA THR A 117 25.65 42.78 19.28
C THR A 117 24.80 43.08 20.52
N THR A 118 23.96 44.10 20.42
CA THR A 118 22.92 44.35 21.43
C THR A 118 21.69 43.47 21.27
N TYR A 119 21.51 42.81 20.12
CA TYR A 119 20.39 41.92 19.83
C TYR A 119 20.72 40.48 20.21
N GLN A 120 20.67 40.24 21.53
CA GLN A 120 21.09 39.00 22.15
C GLN A 120 20.16 38.63 23.31
N VAL A 121 20.07 37.34 23.62
CA VAL A 121 19.21 36.81 24.70
C VAL A 121 19.54 37.44 26.06
N ALA A 122 20.81 37.74 26.34
CA ALA A 122 21.24 38.34 27.59
C ALA A 122 20.63 39.72 27.87
N ASN A 123 20.23 40.43 26.81
CA ASN A 123 19.57 41.74 26.89
C ASN A 123 18.04 41.65 27.01
N GLY A 124 17.47 40.44 27.10
CA GLY A 124 16.05 40.22 27.35
C GLY A 124 15.68 40.09 28.83
N ALA A 125 14.44 40.39 29.18
CA ALA A 125 13.90 40.30 30.54
C ALA A 125 13.96 38.87 31.10
N TRP A 126 13.78 37.86 30.23
CA TRP A 126 13.90 36.46 30.59
C TRP A 126 15.30 36.11 31.14
N ALA A 127 16.36 36.49 30.42
CA ALA A 127 17.73 36.21 30.81
C ALA A 127 18.10 36.94 32.11
N ARG A 128 17.75 38.22 32.23
CA ARG A 128 17.94 39.00 33.47
C ARG A 128 17.27 38.36 34.68
N SER A 129 16.04 37.85 34.51
CA SER A 129 15.29 37.15 35.56
C SER A 129 15.93 35.81 35.96
N ARG A 130 16.54 35.08 35.02
CA ARG A 130 17.31 33.86 35.33
C ARG A 130 18.62 34.18 36.03
N ALA A 131 19.37 35.16 35.53
CA ALA A 131 20.61 35.62 36.13
C ALA A 131 20.42 36.11 37.58
N ALA A 132 19.32 36.85 37.85
CA ALA A 132 18.96 37.29 39.21
C ALA A 132 18.69 36.12 40.19
N ARG A 133 18.38 34.93 39.67
CA ARG A 133 18.20 33.69 40.45
C ARG A 133 19.47 32.81 40.48
N GLY A 134 20.59 33.30 39.95
CA GLY A 134 21.83 32.52 39.81
C GLY A 134 21.72 31.38 38.79
N LEU A 135 20.76 31.45 37.87
CA LEU A 135 20.57 30.46 36.82
C LEU A 135 21.22 30.92 35.52
N ASP A 136 21.77 29.97 34.79
CA ASP A 136 22.27 30.17 33.45
C ASP A 136 21.14 30.60 32.48
N ALA A 137 21.49 31.48 31.54
CA ALA A 137 20.59 32.05 30.53
C ALA A 137 21.17 31.94 29.10
N ASP A 138 22.31 31.27 28.93
CA ASP A 138 22.88 30.94 27.63
C ASP A 138 22.22 29.67 27.10
N VAL A 139 21.34 29.80 26.11
CA VAL A 139 20.53 28.68 25.61
C VAL A 139 21.41 27.67 24.86
N VAL A 140 22.43 28.15 24.15
CA VAL A 140 23.38 27.28 23.42
C VAL A 140 24.16 26.43 24.41
N ARG A 141 24.68 27.03 25.48
CA ARG A 141 25.41 26.33 26.54
C ARG A 141 24.52 25.35 27.31
N LEU A 142 23.28 25.71 27.58
CA LEU A 142 22.28 24.82 28.20
C LEU A 142 21.99 23.60 27.31
N ALA A 143 21.74 23.81 26.02
CA ALA A 143 21.47 22.73 25.07
C ALA A 143 22.69 21.81 24.89
N ALA A 144 23.91 22.35 24.80
CA ALA A 144 25.14 21.58 24.74
C ALA A 144 25.33 20.69 25.98
N ALA A 145 25.09 21.24 27.18
CA ALA A 145 25.17 20.49 28.43
C ALA A 145 24.13 19.36 28.48
N SER A 146 22.90 19.62 28.02
CA SER A 146 21.84 18.62 27.93
C SER A 146 22.19 17.52 26.92
N ALA A 147 22.71 17.85 25.73
CA ALA A 147 23.17 16.85 24.75
C ALA A 147 24.19 15.88 25.37
N ARG A 148 25.23 16.43 26.03
CA ARG A 148 26.25 15.65 26.74
C ARG A 148 25.63 14.77 27.84
N LYS A 149 24.70 15.32 28.63
CA LYS A 149 24.01 14.60 29.72
C LYS A 149 23.22 13.39 29.23
N TYR A 150 22.57 13.49 28.07
CA TYR A 150 21.74 12.42 27.51
C TYR A 150 22.46 11.57 26.45
N GLY A 151 23.75 11.81 26.22
CA GLY A 151 24.60 10.98 25.35
C GLY A 151 24.34 11.16 23.85
N ILE A 152 23.77 12.30 23.43
CA ILE A 152 23.61 12.66 22.02
C ILE A 152 24.65 13.73 21.63
N LYS A 153 25.01 13.79 20.35
CA LYS A 153 25.94 14.80 19.83
C LYS A 153 25.30 16.20 19.74
N PHE A 154 26.12 17.24 19.80
CA PHE A 154 25.66 18.63 19.70
C PHE A 154 26.29 19.36 18.52
N GLY A 155 25.48 20.10 17.77
CA GLY A 155 25.91 20.96 16.67
C GLY A 155 25.24 22.33 16.77
N VAL A 156 25.72 23.26 15.98
CA VAL A 156 25.18 24.63 15.94
C VAL A 156 24.93 25.08 14.51
N TYR A 157 23.85 25.83 14.34
CA TYR A 157 23.57 26.64 13.16
C TYR A 157 23.85 28.10 13.50
N LEU A 158 24.57 28.77 12.61
CA LEU A 158 24.84 30.20 12.68
C LEU A 158 24.49 30.81 11.32
N SER A 159 23.40 31.58 11.24
CA SER A 159 22.96 32.18 9.99
C SER A 159 24.02 33.16 9.43
N PRO A 160 24.51 32.94 8.20
CA PRO A 160 25.35 33.91 7.50
C PRO A 160 24.56 35.16 7.12
N TRP A 161 23.32 35.01 6.67
CA TRP A 161 22.43 36.15 6.43
C TRP A 161 21.87 36.69 7.75
N ASP A 162 22.05 37.99 8.00
CA ASP A 162 21.59 38.64 9.23
C ASP A 162 20.74 39.85 8.88
N ILE A 163 19.45 39.80 9.22
CA ILE A 163 18.49 40.87 8.96
C ILE A 163 18.67 42.01 9.97
N HIS A 164 19.22 41.74 11.15
CA HIS A 164 19.31 42.72 12.22
C HIS A 164 20.35 43.80 11.91
N ARG A 165 19.89 45.04 11.80
CA ARG A 165 20.77 46.21 11.72
C ARG A 165 21.21 46.63 13.11
N ASP A 166 22.33 46.11 13.58
CA ASP A 166 22.85 46.53 14.89
C ASP A 166 23.10 48.06 14.90
N PRO A 167 22.44 48.83 15.78
CA PRO A 167 22.63 50.27 15.88
C PRO A 167 24.06 50.70 16.23
N ALA A 168 24.87 49.81 16.81
CA ALA A 168 26.30 50.01 17.07
C ALA A 168 27.17 49.93 15.79
N MET A 169 26.57 49.54 14.66
CA MET A 169 27.20 49.51 13.33
C MET A 169 26.49 50.49 12.37
N PRO A 170 26.41 51.81 12.69
CA PRO A 170 25.64 52.76 11.90
C PRO A 170 26.28 53.03 10.53
N LYS A 171 25.48 53.03 9.46
CA LYS A 171 25.92 53.42 8.10
C LYS A 171 25.34 54.77 7.69
N PRO A 172 26.18 55.78 7.37
CA PRO A 172 25.71 57.13 7.03
C PRO A 172 24.91 57.28 5.72
N SER A 173 24.87 56.25 4.86
CA SER A 173 24.37 56.36 3.47
C SER A 173 23.09 55.58 3.16
N LEU A 174 22.44 54.94 4.14
CA LEU A 174 21.23 54.14 3.92
C LEU A 174 19.99 54.99 4.28
N ALA A 175 19.11 55.23 3.31
CA ALA A 175 17.90 56.06 3.47
C ALA A 175 16.66 55.29 2.96
N GLY A 176 16.38 54.11 3.50
CA GLY A 176 15.25 53.26 3.13
C GLY A 176 14.87 52.25 4.22
N THR A 177 13.80 51.47 4.00
CA THR A 177 13.49 50.33 4.88
C THR A 177 14.50 49.20 4.65
N VAL A 178 14.61 48.23 5.57
CA VAL A 178 15.49 47.04 5.44
C VAL A 178 15.24 46.25 4.14
N TYR A 179 14.12 46.51 3.45
CA TYR A 179 13.64 45.77 2.29
C TYR A 179 13.87 46.48 0.94
N ASP A 180 14.21 47.77 0.95
CA ASP A 180 14.27 48.59 -0.27
C ASP A 180 15.68 48.73 -0.87
N GLU A 181 16.72 48.26 -0.18
CA GLU A 181 18.12 48.43 -0.60
C GLU A 181 18.94 47.13 -0.44
N PRO A 182 19.91 46.85 -1.34
CA PRO A 182 20.82 45.72 -1.22
C PRO A 182 21.55 45.73 0.13
N GLN A 183 21.48 44.64 0.88
CA GLN A 183 22.18 44.49 2.15
C GLN A 183 23.66 44.16 1.87
N THR A 184 24.48 45.19 1.67
CA THR A 184 25.94 45.07 1.61
C THR A 184 26.53 45.49 2.96
N PHE A 185 27.14 44.56 3.70
CA PHE A 185 27.71 44.80 5.03
C PHE A 185 29.22 45.11 4.98
N GLY A 186 29.62 46.08 4.14
CA GLY A 186 30.86 46.85 4.26
C GLY A 186 32.16 46.04 4.37
N ASP A 187 32.71 45.60 3.25
CA ASP A 187 33.99 44.88 3.22
C ASP A 187 35.16 45.81 3.62
N ALA A 188 35.96 45.41 4.63
CA ALA A 188 37.21 46.07 5.06
C ALA A 188 37.09 47.48 5.68
N SER A 189 36.01 47.78 6.41
CA SER A 189 35.81 49.06 7.14
C SER A 189 35.28 48.83 8.57
N PRO A 190 35.32 49.82 9.50
CA PRO A 190 34.64 49.71 10.79
C PRO A 190 33.15 49.40 10.56
N GLY A 191 32.70 48.23 11.00
CA GLY A 191 31.39 47.71 10.65
C GLY A 191 31.36 46.54 9.67
N ASP A 192 32.51 45.90 9.40
CA ASP A 192 32.64 44.71 8.56
C ASP A 192 31.93 43.49 9.19
N TYR A 193 30.94 42.95 8.48
CA TYR A 193 30.18 41.80 8.95
C TYR A 193 31.00 40.50 8.99
N ASN A 194 32.02 40.34 8.13
CA ASN A 194 32.89 39.18 8.20
C ASN A 194 33.67 39.14 9.52
N GLU A 195 34.05 40.30 10.06
CA GLU A 195 34.71 40.38 11.37
C GLU A 195 33.74 40.03 12.51
N LEU A 196 32.51 40.55 12.47
CA LEU A 196 31.46 40.22 13.43
C LEU A 196 31.15 38.72 13.41
N TYR A 197 30.92 38.16 12.22
CA TYR A 197 30.63 36.74 12.03
C TYR A 197 31.80 35.87 12.50
N ALA A 198 33.04 36.23 12.16
CA ALA A 198 34.23 35.53 12.62
C ALA A 198 34.32 35.52 14.16
N GLN A 199 34.05 36.65 14.82
CA GLN A 199 34.05 36.73 16.30
C GLN A 199 32.96 35.84 16.91
N GLN A 200 31.72 35.93 16.42
CA GLN A 200 30.61 35.09 16.88
C GLN A 200 30.89 33.60 16.65
N LEU A 201 31.46 33.25 15.51
CA LEU A 201 31.86 31.88 15.21
C LEU A 201 32.95 31.39 16.17
N THR A 202 33.99 32.20 16.42
CA THR A 202 35.03 31.90 17.42
C THR A 202 34.44 31.67 18.80
N GLU A 203 33.49 32.51 19.24
CA GLU A 203 32.80 32.33 20.53
C GLU A 203 32.08 30.98 20.62
N LEU A 204 31.38 30.55 19.56
CA LEU A 204 30.67 29.28 19.53
C LEU A 204 31.63 28.07 19.50
N VAL A 205 32.67 28.08 18.66
CA VAL A 205 33.58 26.93 18.52
C VAL A 205 34.54 26.77 19.70
N THR A 206 34.78 27.85 20.46
CA THR A 206 35.58 27.83 21.70
C THR A 206 34.72 27.78 22.97
N MET A 207 33.39 27.69 22.83
CA MET A 207 32.45 27.71 23.94
C MET A 207 32.78 26.64 25.00
N ARG A 208 32.60 27.00 26.26
CA ARG A 208 32.80 26.11 27.40
C ARG A 208 31.51 25.94 28.19
N THR A 209 31.30 24.74 28.72
CA THR A 209 30.22 24.45 29.65
C THR A 209 30.47 25.09 31.02
N ALA A 210 29.48 25.05 31.93
CA ALA A 210 29.58 25.66 33.25
C ALA A 210 30.70 25.06 34.13
N ASP A 211 31.05 23.79 33.90
CA ASP A 211 32.16 23.05 34.51
C ASP A 211 33.52 23.31 33.85
N GLY A 212 33.57 24.14 32.79
CA GLY A 212 34.81 24.59 32.14
C GLY A 212 35.30 23.68 31.00
N GLU A 213 34.60 22.59 30.71
CA GLU A 213 34.89 21.71 29.57
C GLU A 213 34.54 22.39 28.25
N GLN A 214 35.28 22.11 27.18
CA GLN A 214 34.95 22.63 25.86
C GLN A 214 33.70 21.93 25.33
N VAL A 215 32.79 22.69 24.72
CA VAL A 215 31.65 22.12 23.99
C VAL A 215 32.19 21.45 22.72
N GLU A 216 31.99 20.15 22.59
CA GLU A 216 32.35 19.42 21.37
C GLU A 216 31.25 19.55 20.33
N LEU A 217 31.60 20.07 19.15
CA LEU A 217 30.68 20.18 18.02
C LEU A 217 30.90 19.01 17.06
N PHE A 218 29.85 18.27 16.74
CA PHE A 218 29.91 17.28 15.65
C PHE A 218 29.65 17.91 14.29
N GLU A 219 28.93 19.03 14.26
CA GLU A 219 28.54 19.72 13.04
C GLU A 219 28.35 21.23 13.25
N VAL A 220 28.76 22.01 12.25
CA VAL A 220 28.47 23.44 12.13
C VAL A 220 27.73 23.65 10.82
N TRP A 221 26.50 24.15 10.92
CA TRP A 221 25.58 24.34 9.80
C TRP A 221 25.68 25.77 9.26
N LEU A 222 26.15 25.91 8.02
CA LEU A 222 26.44 27.18 7.35
C LEU A 222 25.49 27.39 6.17
N ASP A 223 24.37 28.05 6.41
CA ASP A 223 23.29 28.26 5.44
C ASP A 223 23.73 29.00 4.16
N GLY A 224 23.01 28.79 3.06
CA GLY A 224 23.13 29.56 1.82
C GLY A 224 21.89 30.40 1.47
N ALA A 225 20.82 30.34 2.26
CA ALA A 225 19.58 31.06 2.03
C ALA A 225 19.73 32.57 2.26
N SER A 226 19.13 33.35 1.36
CA SER A 226 18.96 34.80 1.50
C SER A 226 17.66 35.22 0.84
N GLY A 227 16.84 35.99 1.56
CA GLY A 227 15.55 36.49 1.08
C GLY A 227 15.64 37.79 0.29
N SER A 228 16.84 38.25 -0.06
CA SER A 228 17.06 39.43 -0.90
C SER A 228 18.24 39.22 -1.85
N ASP A 229 18.42 40.11 -2.83
CA ASP A 229 19.63 40.18 -3.66
C ASP A 229 20.84 40.65 -2.81
N THR A 230 21.14 39.96 -1.71
CA THR A 230 22.27 40.25 -0.82
C THR A 230 23.57 40.26 -1.63
N VAL A 231 24.27 41.39 -1.60
CA VAL A 231 25.56 41.60 -2.27
C VAL A 231 26.73 41.37 -1.29
N GLN A 232 26.50 40.75 -0.13
CA GLN A 232 27.56 40.47 0.84
C GLN A 232 28.49 39.38 0.33
N THR A 233 29.78 39.69 0.27
CA THR A 233 30.82 38.69 0.01
C THR A 233 31.30 38.14 1.35
N PHE A 234 31.01 36.86 1.63
CA PHE A 234 31.42 36.21 2.87
C PHE A 234 32.84 35.64 2.76
N ASP A 235 33.65 35.79 3.81
CA ASP A 235 35.00 35.23 3.92
C ASP A 235 34.95 33.77 4.38
N TRP A 236 34.45 32.90 3.50
CA TRP A 236 34.29 31.47 3.79
C TRP A 236 35.59 30.76 4.13
N THR A 237 36.71 31.19 3.56
CA THR A 237 38.03 30.65 3.89
C THR A 237 38.35 30.88 5.36
N ARG A 238 38.24 32.13 5.83
CA ARG A 238 38.47 32.46 7.24
C ARG A 238 37.51 31.73 8.17
N PHE A 239 36.23 31.62 7.83
CA PHE A 239 35.24 30.93 8.67
C PHE A 239 35.57 29.44 8.82
N ARG A 240 35.95 28.78 7.74
CA ARG A 240 36.39 27.38 7.76
C ARG A 240 37.67 27.20 8.57
N GLU A 241 38.63 28.12 8.47
CA GLU A 241 39.86 28.08 9.27
C GLU A 241 39.58 28.18 10.78
N ILE A 242 38.67 29.06 11.19
CA ILE A 242 38.24 29.20 12.60
C ILE A 242 37.65 27.89 13.12
N ILE A 243 36.65 27.34 12.41
CA ILE A 243 36.02 26.07 12.82
C ILE A 243 37.07 24.96 12.90
N ARG A 244 37.97 24.90 11.92
CA ARG A 244 38.95 23.84 11.83
C ARG A 244 40.02 23.90 12.92
N ALA A 245 40.40 25.10 13.37
CA ALA A 245 41.37 25.29 14.43
C ALA A 245 40.88 24.75 15.78
N ASP A 246 39.63 25.04 16.13
CA ASP A 246 39.09 24.74 17.47
C ASP A 246 38.20 23.48 17.52
N GLN A 247 37.61 23.06 16.39
CA GLN A 247 36.70 21.92 16.28
C GLN A 247 37.11 20.99 15.10
N PRO A 248 38.30 20.37 15.14
CA PRO A 248 38.81 19.55 14.05
C PRO A 248 38.04 18.24 13.81
N GLN A 249 36.98 17.94 14.54
CA GLN A 249 36.11 16.79 14.25
C GLN A 249 34.71 17.22 13.81
N ALA A 250 34.37 18.51 13.84
CA ALA A 250 33.10 18.99 13.31
C ALA A 250 33.07 18.86 11.79
N VAL A 251 31.94 18.37 11.26
CA VAL A 251 31.57 18.49 9.86
C VAL A 251 31.09 19.91 9.60
N MET A 252 31.55 20.52 8.52
CA MET A 252 31.01 21.78 8.03
C MET A 252 30.00 21.48 6.91
N TRP A 253 28.73 21.70 7.20
CA TRP A 253 27.61 21.53 6.27
C TRP A 253 27.22 22.85 5.61
N GLY A 254 26.80 22.82 4.35
CA GLY A 254 26.00 23.90 3.75
C GLY A 254 26.31 24.25 2.32
N HIS A 255 25.99 25.48 1.91
CA HIS A 255 26.31 25.99 0.57
C HIS A 255 27.79 26.31 0.41
N GLN A 256 28.53 26.46 1.51
CA GLN A 256 29.98 26.73 1.52
C GLN A 256 30.75 25.82 2.51
N GLY A 257 30.07 24.78 3.01
CA GLY A 257 30.62 23.73 3.87
C GLY A 257 31.33 22.64 3.05
N VAL A 258 32.59 22.35 3.39
CA VAL A 258 33.42 21.45 2.56
C VAL A 258 33.24 19.96 2.87
N ASP A 259 32.62 19.62 4.00
CA ASP A 259 32.54 18.24 4.47
C ASP A 259 31.19 17.57 4.17
N ALA A 260 30.09 18.31 4.03
CA ALA A 260 28.76 17.78 3.67
C ALA A 260 27.94 18.79 2.86
N ARG A 261 26.97 18.32 2.08
CA ARG A 261 26.11 19.15 1.21
C ARG A 261 24.63 19.00 1.54
N TRP A 262 23.87 20.03 1.19
CA TRP A 262 22.41 19.94 1.11
C TRP A 262 21.97 18.90 0.07
N VAL A 263 20.91 18.14 0.39
CA VAL A 263 20.34 17.16 -0.55
C VAL A 263 19.63 17.84 -1.73
N GLY A 264 19.20 19.09 -1.60
CA GLY A 264 18.51 19.83 -2.68
C GLY A 264 16.99 19.95 -2.51
N ASN A 265 16.44 19.60 -1.35
CA ASN A 265 15.05 19.83 -0.95
C ASN A 265 14.94 19.79 0.59
N GLU A 266 13.81 20.26 1.12
CA GLU A 266 13.49 20.28 2.56
C GLU A 266 12.41 19.24 2.92
N ASP A 267 12.24 18.22 2.08
CA ASP A 267 11.25 17.15 2.25
C ASP A 267 11.87 15.91 2.93
N GLY A 268 13.18 15.93 3.25
CA GLY A 268 13.88 14.81 3.87
C GLY A 268 14.10 13.61 2.95
N VAL A 269 14.16 13.83 1.63
CA VAL A 269 14.25 12.75 0.64
C VAL A 269 15.35 12.95 -0.38
N THR A 270 15.89 11.85 -0.90
CA THR A 270 16.79 11.85 -2.06
C THR A 270 16.32 10.87 -3.12
N VAL A 271 16.91 10.89 -4.31
CA VAL A 271 16.61 9.93 -5.39
C VAL A 271 17.27 8.55 -5.15
N PRO A 272 16.82 7.47 -5.82
CA PRO A 272 17.38 6.14 -5.62
C PRO A 272 18.88 5.98 -5.93
N THR A 273 19.49 6.88 -6.70
CA THR A 273 20.93 6.87 -7.00
C THR A 273 21.59 8.04 -6.29
N ASN A 274 22.50 7.78 -5.35
CA ASN A 274 23.19 8.81 -4.59
C ASN A 274 24.68 8.49 -4.45
N TRP A 275 25.52 9.45 -4.85
CA TRP A 275 26.97 9.44 -4.70
C TRP A 275 27.39 10.42 -3.61
N HIS A 276 28.34 9.98 -2.77
CA HIS A 276 28.95 10.81 -1.72
C HIS A 276 30.00 11.77 -2.25
N THR A 277 30.23 11.77 -3.56
CA THR A 277 31.20 12.65 -4.20
C THR A 277 30.56 13.69 -5.11
N ILE A 278 31.25 14.82 -5.28
CA ILE A 278 30.89 15.95 -6.16
C ILE A 278 32.16 16.43 -6.90
N SER A 279 32.01 17.05 -8.07
CA SER A 279 33.15 17.39 -8.96
C SER A 279 33.68 18.81 -8.84
N ARG A 280 33.17 19.59 -7.88
CA ARG A 280 33.54 21.00 -7.68
C ARG A 280 33.60 21.27 -6.18
N THR A 281 34.33 22.31 -5.79
CA THR A 281 34.14 22.83 -4.44
C THR A 281 32.89 23.71 -4.44
N GLN A 282 32.37 23.96 -3.26
CA GLN A 282 31.21 24.83 -3.12
C GLN A 282 31.53 26.32 -3.38
N ASP A 283 32.80 26.67 -3.60
CA ASP A 283 33.24 28.01 -4.01
C ASP A 283 33.00 28.29 -5.52
N ASP A 284 32.60 27.28 -6.30
CA ASP A 284 32.24 27.38 -7.73
C ASP A 284 30.73 27.69 -7.94
N GLU A 285 30.31 28.06 -9.17
CA GLU A 285 28.90 28.32 -9.51
C GLU A 285 27.95 27.18 -9.08
N ARG A 286 26.73 27.55 -8.62
CA ARG A 286 25.73 26.66 -7.99
C ARG A 286 25.49 25.36 -8.77
N TYR A 287 25.43 24.24 -8.04
CA TYR A 287 24.95 22.96 -8.56
C TYR A 287 23.54 23.07 -9.13
N GLY A 288 23.25 22.28 -10.16
CA GLY A 288 21.85 21.99 -10.49
C GLY A 288 21.19 21.19 -9.37
N GLU A 289 19.93 21.46 -9.06
CA GLU A 289 19.18 20.77 -7.99
C GLU A 289 19.24 19.24 -8.10
N SER A 290 19.31 18.70 -9.32
CA SER A 290 19.46 17.27 -9.55
C SER A 290 20.79 16.70 -9.07
N GLU A 291 21.89 17.45 -9.20
CA GLU A 291 23.23 17.00 -8.79
C GLU A 291 23.38 16.98 -7.27
N LEU A 292 22.69 17.86 -6.54
CA LEU A 292 22.65 17.81 -5.08
C LEU A 292 22.05 16.49 -4.59
N GLN A 293 20.95 16.07 -5.22
CA GLN A 293 20.28 14.81 -4.88
C GLN A 293 21.10 13.59 -5.32
N THR A 294 21.63 13.56 -6.55
CA THR A 294 22.33 12.37 -7.05
C THR A 294 23.79 12.28 -6.63
N GLY A 295 24.44 13.40 -6.33
CA GLY A 295 25.90 13.50 -6.37
C GLY A 295 26.46 13.26 -7.77
N VAL A 296 27.79 13.22 -7.87
CA VAL A 296 28.50 12.93 -9.11
C VAL A 296 29.39 11.72 -8.92
N ARG A 297 29.12 10.66 -9.70
CA ARG A 297 29.98 9.47 -9.71
C ARG A 297 31.41 9.86 -10.03
N ASP A 298 32.36 9.35 -9.24
CA ASP A 298 33.79 9.62 -9.38
C ASP A 298 34.14 11.12 -9.24
N GLY A 299 33.32 11.88 -8.51
CA GLY A 299 33.60 13.27 -8.17
C GLY A 299 34.92 13.45 -7.42
N THR A 300 35.47 14.67 -7.49
CA THR A 300 36.78 15.06 -6.97
C THR A 300 36.80 15.40 -5.48
N HIS A 301 35.65 15.50 -4.83
CA HIS A 301 35.52 15.77 -3.40
C HIS A 301 34.54 14.78 -2.76
N TRP A 302 34.86 14.27 -1.56
CA TRP A 302 33.90 13.53 -0.74
C TRP A 302 33.07 14.53 0.07
N THR A 303 31.81 14.70 -0.29
CA THR A 303 30.88 15.67 0.30
C THR A 303 29.48 15.05 0.29
N PRO A 304 29.19 14.11 1.21
CA PRO A 304 27.92 13.39 1.27
C PRO A 304 26.74 14.35 1.47
N ALA A 305 25.55 13.92 1.04
CA ALA A 305 24.33 14.69 1.25
C ALA A 305 23.76 14.45 2.65
N GLU A 306 23.15 15.49 3.20
CA GLU A 306 22.24 15.46 4.33
C GLU A 306 20.86 15.92 3.85
N ALA A 307 19.81 15.17 4.22
CA ALA A 307 18.43 15.50 3.95
C ALA A 307 17.80 16.12 5.19
N ASP A 308 17.68 17.43 5.17
CA ASP A 308 16.97 18.24 6.15
C ASP A 308 15.45 18.19 5.87
N ALA A 309 14.67 18.19 6.95
CA ALA A 309 13.22 18.04 6.90
C ALA A 309 12.56 18.64 8.14
N ARG A 310 11.25 18.88 8.04
CA ARG A 310 10.43 19.41 9.14
C ARG A 310 9.45 18.36 9.64
N ILE A 311 9.34 18.18 10.96
CA ILE A 311 8.24 17.39 11.52
C ILE A 311 6.89 18.07 11.33
N ARG A 312 6.85 19.40 11.27
CA ARG A 312 5.67 20.24 10.98
C ARG A 312 5.77 20.89 9.59
N ASP A 313 4.93 21.85 9.28
CA ASP A 313 4.95 22.52 7.96
C ASP A 313 6.04 23.60 7.92
N GLY A 314 6.20 24.36 9.01
CA GLY A 314 7.29 25.31 9.25
C GLY A 314 8.50 24.73 9.97
N TRP A 315 9.58 25.51 10.02
CA TRP A 315 10.76 25.24 10.85
C TRP A 315 10.54 25.71 12.28
N PHE A 316 9.89 26.87 12.51
CA PHE A 316 9.53 27.31 13.85
C PHE A 316 8.18 26.73 14.27
N TYR A 317 7.93 26.71 15.57
CA TYR A 317 6.65 26.23 16.09
C TYR A 317 5.51 27.21 15.78
N HIS A 318 4.49 26.70 15.10
CA HIS A 318 3.20 27.37 14.88
C HIS A 318 2.06 26.55 15.50
N ALA A 319 1.21 27.22 16.28
CA ALA A 319 0.17 26.55 17.07
C ALA A 319 -0.96 25.91 16.23
N ASP A 320 -1.13 26.37 14.99
CA ASP A 320 -2.12 25.88 14.02
C ASP A 320 -1.61 24.73 13.13
N GLU A 321 -0.32 24.41 13.20
CA GLU A 321 0.27 23.29 12.47
C GLU A 321 0.09 21.97 13.21
N GLN A 322 0.27 20.86 12.49
CA GLN A 322 0.21 19.50 13.02
C GLN A 322 1.49 18.74 12.63
N PRO A 323 1.99 17.83 13.47
CA PRO A 323 3.13 17.01 13.11
C PRO A 323 2.75 15.99 12.03
N LYS A 324 3.73 15.64 11.20
CA LYS A 324 3.67 14.50 10.28
C LYS A 324 3.41 13.21 11.06
N THR A 325 2.76 12.24 10.42
CA THR A 325 2.48 10.94 11.06
C THR A 325 3.75 10.07 11.14
N ALA A 326 3.76 9.09 12.04
CA ALA A 326 4.85 8.12 12.15
C ALA A 326 5.12 7.37 10.82
N ASP A 327 4.06 7.05 10.06
CA ASP A 327 4.19 6.41 8.74
C ASP A 327 4.89 7.32 7.74
N ALA A 328 4.59 8.63 7.74
CA ALA A 328 5.26 9.60 6.88
C ALA A 328 6.74 9.75 7.24
N LEU A 329 7.07 9.76 8.54
CA LEU A 329 8.47 9.76 9.01
C LEU A 329 9.21 8.47 8.63
N MET A 330 8.53 7.31 8.64
CA MET A 330 9.11 6.05 8.19
C MET A 330 9.41 6.06 6.68
N ASP A 331 8.51 6.59 5.86
CA ASP A 331 8.75 6.75 4.43
C ASP A 331 9.88 7.73 4.14
N MET A 332 9.98 8.82 4.91
CA MET A 332 11.08 9.78 4.83
C MET A 332 12.42 9.12 5.19
N TYR A 333 12.49 8.35 6.28
CA TYR A 333 13.68 7.60 6.69
C TYR A 333 14.15 6.59 5.62
N LEU A 334 13.23 5.88 4.98
CA LEU A 334 13.56 4.96 3.88
C LEU A 334 14.03 5.69 2.61
N GLN A 335 13.62 6.94 2.41
CA GLN A 335 13.98 7.78 1.27
C GLN A 335 15.20 8.68 1.51
N SER A 336 15.72 8.73 2.73
CA SER A 336 16.98 9.39 3.12
C SER A 336 18.02 8.35 3.55
N VAL A 337 17.94 7.88 4.81
CA VAL A 337 18.85 6.90 5.41
C VAL A 337 18.86 5.59 4.62
N GLY A 338 17.70 5.15 4.13
CA GLY A 338 17.57 3.99 3.25
C GLY A 338 18.21 4.17 1.87
N ARG A 339 18.59 5.39 1.49
CA ARG A 339 19.26 5.76 0.23
C ARG A 339 20.66 6.34 0.48
N SER A 340 21.25 6.01 1.63
CA SER A 340 22.60 6.37 2.03
C SER A 340 22.82 7.85 2.40
N VAL A 341 21.77 8.60 2.69
CA VAL A 341 21.82 10.02 3.07
C VAL A 341 21.41 10.19 4.53
N SER A 342 22.05 11.08 5.29
CA SER A 342 21.65 11.36 6.68
C SER A 342 20.29 12.08 6.70
N LEU A 343 19.49 11.87 7.76
CA LEU A 343 18.23 12.57 7.99
C LEU A 343 18.37 13.54 9.17
N LEU A 344 18.29 14.83 8.88
CA LEU A 344 18.21 15.91 9.86
C LEU A 344 16.75 16.34 9.98
N LEU A 345 16.07 15.90 11.05
CA LEU A 345 14.64 16.19 11.24
C LEU A 345 14.46 17.30 12.26
N ASP A 346 13.91 18.42 11.83
CA ASP A 346 13.56 19.54 12.69
C ASP A 346 12.36 19.22 13.60
N VAL A 347 12.50 19.60 14.87
CA VAL A 347 11.49 19.45 15.92
C VAL A 347 11.49 20.72 16.78
N PRO A 348 10.61 21.69 16.50
CA PRO A 348 10.68 23.01 17.13
C PRO A 348 10.02 23.03 18.51
N PRO A 349 10.67 23.61 19.53
CA PRO A 349 10.03 23.91 20.82
C PRO A 349 8.95 24.98 20.67
N ASP A 350 7.89 24.88 21.47
CA ASP A 350 6.82 25.88 21.53
C ASP A 350 7.22 27.14 22.31
N THR A 351 6.27 28.08 22.46
CA THR A 351 6.45 29.31 23.25
C THR A 351 6.73 29.07 24.75
N THR A 352 6.51 27.86 25.28
CA THR A 352 6.94 27.52 26.63
C THR A 352 8.43 27.19 26.68
N GLY A 353 9.05 26.87 25.55
CA GLY A 353 10.43 26.41 25.43
C GLY A 353 10.57 24.90 25.58
N ARG A 354 9.54 24.12 25.24
CA ARG A 354 9.52 22.65 25.35
C ARG A 354 9.07 22.03 24.02
N ILE A 355 9.55 20.82 23.73
CA ILE A 355 8.97 20.03 22.64
C ILE A 355 7.55 19.64 23.05
N VAL A 356 6.57 19.93 22.21
CA VAL A 356 5.16 19.62 22.50
C VAL A 356 4.93 18.12 22.56
N ALA A 357 3.98 17.71 23.41
CA ALA A 357 3.72 16.29 23.67
C ALA A 357 3.35 15.51 22.41
N GLU A 358 2.60 16.13 21.50
CA GLU A 358 2.20 15.51 20.23
C GLU A 358 3.39 15.10 19.36
N ASP A 359 4.38 16.00 19.22
CA ASP A 359 5.59 15.77 18.44
C ASP A 359 6.45 14.67 19.09
N ALA A 360 6.59 14.71 20.42
CA ALA A 360 7.30 13.67 21.16
C ALA A 360 6.63 12.29 21.01
N ASP A 361 5.29 12.22 21.08
CA ASP A 361 4.54 10.98 20.91
C ASP A 361 4.70 10.40 19.50
N ILE A 362 4.67 11.25 18.46
CA ILE A 362 4.90 10.85 17.07
C ILE A 362 6.32 10.29 16.89
N LEU A 363 7.34 10.95 17.46
CA LEU A 363 8.72 10.47 17.40
C LEU A 363 8.89 9.09 18.06
N LEU A 364 8.22 8.85 19.19
CA LEU A 364 8.23 7.55 19.87
C LEU A 364 7.49 6.47 19.06
N GLN A 365 6.36 6.81 18.44
CA GLN A 365 5.64 5.91 17.53
C GLN A 365 6.52 5.54 16.33
N PHE A 366 7.16 6.54 15.71
CA PHE A 366 8.09 6.34 14.61
C PHE A 366 9.27 5.44 15.02
N LYS A 367 9.88 5.69 16.19
CA LYS A 367 10.93 4.81 16.72
C LYS A 367 10.44 3.38 16.87
N ALA A 368 9.26 3.16 17.46
CA ALA A 368 8.71 1.82 17.66
C ALA A 368 8.50 1.10 16.31
N GLN A 369 7.98 1.80 15.30
CA GLN A 369 7.83 1.28 13.94
C GLN A 369 9.19 0.94 13.30
N ARG A 370 10.15 1.88 13.35
CA ARG A 370 11.50 1.71 12.80
C ARG A 370 12.23 0.54 13.45
N ASP A 371 12.23 0.46 14.77
CA ASP A 371 12.92 -0.61 15.52
C ASP A 371 12.25 -1.96 15.26
N THR A 372 10.92 -2.03 15.21
CA THR A 372 10.18 -3.24 14.83
C THR A 372 10.53 -3.68 13.41
N PHE A 373 10.72 -2.74 12.49
CA PHE A 373 11.12 -3.05 11.13
C PHE A 373 12.56 -3.56 11.05
N LEU A 374 13.54 -2.83 11.60
CA LEU A 374 14.98 -3.06 11.46
C LEU A 374 15.50 -4.26 12.29
N ASN A 375 14.88 -4.57 13.45
CA ASN A 375 15.36 -5.64 14.34
C ASN A 375 14.92 -7.06 13.91
N ARG A 376 14.59 -7.25 12.63
CA ARG A 376 14.15 -8.53 12.06
C ARG A 376 15.22 -9.17 11.17
N ASN A 377 16.50 -8.89 11.41
CA ASN A 377 17.57 -9.51 10.64
C ASN A 377 17.60 -11.02 10.87
N VAL A 378 17.45 -11.81 9.80
CA VAL A 378 17.46 -13.27 9.85
C VAL A 378 18.84 -13.87 9.61
N LEU A 379 19.80 -13.06 9.16
CA LEU A 379 21.18 -13.50 8.94
C LEU A 379 21.96 -13.46 10.25
N THR A 380 22.59 -14.58 10.60
CA THR A 380 23.39 -14.73 11.81
C THR A 380 24.81 -15.17 11.47
N PRO A 381 25.83 -14.79 12.28
CA PRO A 381 27.16 -15.35 12.16
C PRO A 381 27.12 -16.88 12.19
N GLY A 382 27.69 -17.54 11.17
CA GLY A 382 27.74 -19.00 11.05
C GLY A 382 26.84 -19.61 9.97
N LEU A 383 25.97 -18.83 9.32
CA LEU A 383 25.30 -19.29 8.10
C LEU A 383 26.33 -19.59 6.99
N ALA A 384 26.00 -20.56 6.13
CA ALA A 384 26.83 -20.89 4.99
C ALA A 384 26.73 -19.76 3.95
N VAL A 385 27.86 -19.09 3.70
CA VAL A 385 27.98 -18.05 2.67
C VAL A 385 29.09 -18.41 1.71
N ASN A 386 28.78 -18.39 0.42
CA ASN A 386 29.75 -18.59 -0.66
C ASN A 386 29.87 -17.30 -1.47
N ALA A 387 31.06 -17.06 -2.03
CA ALA A 387 31.29 -15.96 -2.96
C ALA A 387 31.74 -16.50 -4.32
N SER A 388 31.53 -15.70 -5.37
CA SER A 388 32.11 -15.96 -6.70
C SER A 388 33.65 -15.92 -6.69
N SER A 389 34.23 -15.04 -5.86
CA SER A 389 35.67 -14.88 -5.67
C SER A 389 35.96 -14.33 -4.27
N VAL A 390 37.18 -14.55 -3.79
CA VAL A 390 37.70 -14.05 -2.51
C VAL A 390 39.14 -13.62 -2.73
N ARG A 391 39.46 -12.39 -2.33
CA ARG A 391 40.79 -11.80 -2.52
C ARG A 391 41.92 -12.72 -2.01
N GLY A 392 42.81 -13.10 -2.93
CA GLY A 392 43.92 -14.03 -2.72
C GLY A 392 43.54 -15.33 -1.99
N GLY A 393 42.29 -15.78 -2.12
CA GLY A 393 41.77 -16.97 -1.45
C GLY A 393 41.70 -16.88 0.08
N ASN A 394 41.89 -15.69 0.69
CA ASN A 394 41.93 -15.53 2.14
C ASN A 394 40.54 -15.25 2.71
N SER A 395 39.77 -16.32 2.94
CA SER A 395 38.42 -16.23 3.51
C SER A 395 38.38 -15.72 4.96
N THR A 396 39.51 -15.62 5.66
CA THR A 396 39.53 -15.05 7.02
C THR A 396 39.54 -13.54 6.98
N LEU A 397 40.31 -12.93 6.07
CA LEU A 397 40.42 -11.47 5.97
C LEU A 397 39.37 -10.85 5.05
N TYR A 398 39.02 -11.51 3.94
CA TYR A 398 38.17 -10.94 2.89
C TYR A 398 37.02 -11.86 2.50
N GLY A 399 36.69 -12.82 3.37
CA GLY A 399 35.71 -13.85 3.07
C GLY A 399 34.26 -13.34 3.02
N PRO A 400 33.38 -14.11 2.39
CA PRO A 400 31.96 -13.80 2.32
C PRO A 400 31.28 -13.68 3.68
N ALA A 401 31.75 -14.41 4.70
CA ALA A 401 31.16 -14.40 6.04
C ALA A 401 31.30 -13.06 6.77
N ASN A 402 32.27 -12.22 6.37
CA ASN A 402 32.51 -10.91 6.97
C ASN A 402 31.28 -9.99 6.85
N VAL A 403 30.45 -10.15 5.81
CA VAL A 403 29.24 -9.34 5.65
C VAL A 403 28.17 -9.59 6.73
N LEU A 404 28.35 -10.64 7.55
CA LEU A 404 27.41 -11.08 8.58
C LEU A 404 27.89 -10.84 10.02
N ASP A 405 29.14 -10.42 10.22
CA ASP A 405 29.74 -10.33 11.56
C ASP A 405 29.35 -9.06 12.34
N GLY A 406 28.75 -8.08 11.66
CA GLY A 406 28.28 -6.82 12.23
C GLY A 406 29.36 -5.74 12.37
N SER A 407 30.60 -6.02 12.01
CA SER A 407 31.73 -5.10 12.06
C SER A 407 31.70 -4.10 10.90
N SER A 408 32.15 -2.87 11.14
CA SER A 408 32.41 -1.88 10.09
C SER A 408 33.72 -2.12 9.36
N ASP A 409 34.65 -2.82 10.00
CA ASP A 409 36.08 -2.89 9.64
C ASP A 409 36.43 -4.13 8.82
N THR A 410 35.59 -5.15 8.86
CA THR A 410 35.71 -6.35 8.03
C THR A 410 34.79 -6.21 6.82
N TYR A 411 35.18 -6.83 5.71
CA TYR A 411 34.40 -6.79 4.48
C TYR A 411 34.70 -7.99 3.59
N TRP A 412 33.75 -8.33 2.73
CA TRP A 412 33.99 -9.19 1.59
C TRP A 412 34.54 -8.36 0.42
N THR A 413 35.58 -8.88 -0.24
CA THR A 413 36.13 -8.32 -1.47
C THR A 413 36.78 -9.42 -2.31
N MET A 414 37.03 -9.11 -3.57
CA MET A 414 37.62 -10.00 -4.57
C MET A 414 39.02 -9.53 -5.00
N ASP A 415 39.62 -10.16 -6.00
CA ASP A 415 40.91 -9.74 -6.55
C ASP A 415 40.78 -8.45 -7.39
N ASP A 416 41.90 -7.74 -7.55
CA ASP A 416 41.90 -6.48 -8.30
C ASP A 416 41.48 -6.71 -9.76
N GLY A 417 40.59 -5.86 -10.27
CA GLY A 417 39.99 -5.99 -11.60
C GLY A 417 38.65 -6.76 -11.62
N GLU A 418 38.30 -7.47 -10.54
CA GLU A 418 37.00 -8.15 -10.42
C GLU A 418 35.92 -7.15 -9.97
N THR A 419 35.31 -6.46 -10.93
CA THR A 419 34.31 -5.39 -10.67
C THR A 419 32.86 -5.87 -10.60
N ALA A 420 32.63 -7.17 -10.82
CA ALA A 420 31.33 -7.82 -10.69
C ALA A 420 31.50 -9.18 -10.01
N GLY A 421 30.59 -9.52 -9.11
CA GLY A 421 30.67 -10.73 -8.32
C GLY A 421 29.43 -10.96 -7.49
N SER A 422 29.38 -12.06 -6.76
CA SER A 422 28.19 -12.41 -5.98
C SER A 422 28.50 -13.12 -4.67
N LEU A 423 27.62 -12.91 -3.70
CA LEU A 423 27.53 -13.63 -2.44
C LEU A 423 26.24 -14.42 -2.43
N GLU A 424 26.30 -15.73 -2.17
CA GLU A 424 25.15 -16.61 -1.98
C GLU A 424 25.08 -17.07 -0.52
N ILE A 425 23.92 -16.91 0.10
CA ILE A 425 23.66 -17.25 1.51
C ILE A 425 22.58 -18.31 1.57
N ASP A 426 22.86 -19.42 2.26
CA ASP A 426 21.85 -20.41 2.63
C ASP A 426 21.28 -20.09 4.02
N LEU A 427 19.97 -19.85 4.08
CA LEU A 427 19.27 -19.50 5.32
C LEU A 427 19.06 -20.71 6.25
N SER A 428 19.40 -21.92 5.80
CA SER A 428 19.20 -23.18 6.55
C SER A 428 17.73 -23.41 6.95
N GLY A 429 16.80 -22.83 6.20
CA GLY A 429 15.36 -22.87 6.45
C GLY A 429 14.59 -21.95 5.50
N ASN A 430 13.26 -22.01 5.52
CA ASN A 430 12.41 -21.09 4.75
C ASN A 430 12.01 -19.89 5.60
N TYR A 431 12.21 -18.70 5.04
CA TYR A 431 11.91 -17.42 5.65
C TYR A 431 10.96 -16.61 4.77
N SER A 432 10.13 -15.78 5.40
CA SER A 432 9.40 -14.71 4.71
C SER A 432 10.23 -13.44 4.83
N VAL A 433 10.78 -12.96 3.72
CA VAL A 433 11.71 -11.81 3.64
C VAL A 433 11.00 -10.62 3.02
N ASP A 434 11.11 -9.43 3.59
CA ASP A 434 10.44 -8.23 3.09
C ASP A 434 11.34 -7.00 2.90
N ALA A 435 12.61 -7.06 3.33
CA ALA A 435 13.59 -6.03 3.00
C ALA A 435 15.03 -6.53 3.10
N PHE A 436 15.96 -5.77 2.53
CA PHE A 436 17.40 -6.01 2.57
C PHE A 436 18.12 -4.76 3.04
N ILE A 437 19.22 -4.93 3.79
CA ILE A 437 20.12 -3.83 4.14
C ILE A 437 21.52 -4.16 3.65
N THR A 438 22.12 -3.28 2.87
CA THR A 438 23.48 -3.47 2.32
C THR A 438 24.34 -2.24 2.61
N GLN A 439 25.60 -2.45 3.00
CA GLN A 439 26.56 -1.38 3.24
C GLN A 439 27.87 -1.66 2.49
N GLU A 440 28.45 -0.62 1.89
CA GLU A 440 29.83 -0.64 1.41
C GLU A 440 30.80 -0.25 2.54
N HIS A 441 32.02 -0.79 2.48
CA HIS A 441 33.13 -0.30 3.31
C HIS A 441 33.67 1.02 2.74
N ILE A 442 32.93 2.11 2.96
CA ILE A 442 33.20 3.41 2.35
C ILE A 442 34.51 4.07 2.80
N ALA A 443 35.18 3.58 3.84
CA ALA A 443 36.50 4.08 4.27
C ALA A 443 37.56 3.95 3.16
N LEU A 444 37.33 3.06 2.17
CA LEU A 444 38.16 2.93 0.98
C LEU A 444 37.46 3.43 -0.30
N GLY A 445 36.45 4.28 -0.16
CA GLY A 445 35.69 4.92 -1.24
C GLY A 445 34.41 4.18 -1.62
N GLN A 446 33.46 4.88 -2.25
CA GLN A 446 32.21 4.34 -2.80
C GLN A 446 32.46 3.81 -4.21
N ARG A 447 32.08 2.55 -4.49
CA ARG A 447 32.53 1.85 -5.72
C ARG A 447 31.39 1.27 -6.54
N VAL A 448 30.34 0.79 -5.86
CA VAL A 448 29.24 0.05 -6.49
C VAL A 448 28.29 1.01 -7.20
N GLY A 449 28.10 0.79 -8.50
CA GLY A 449 27.15 1.52 -9.35
C GLY A 449 26.06 0.64 -9.95
N GLY A 450 26.04 -0.65 -9.62
CA GLY A 450 24.94 -1.55 -9.89
C GLY A 450 24.99 -2.78 -8.97
N TYR A 451 23.84 -3.16 -8.44
CA TYR A 451 23.67 -4.41 -7.70
C TYR A 451 22.28 -5.00 -7.93
N ALA A 452 22.15 -6.29 -7.67
CA ALA A 452 20.88 -7.00 -7.68
C ALA A 452 20.82 -7.98 -6.53
N ILE A 453 19.61 -8.22 -6.01
CA ILE A 453 19.37 -9.25 -5.00
C ILE A 453 18.41 -10.26 -5.59
N ASP A 454 18.84 -11.51 -5.63
CA ASP A 454 18.03 -12.63 -6.07
C ASP A 454 17.65 -13.49 -4.87
N VAL A 455 16.50 -14.14 -4.95
CA VAL A 455 16.05 -15.11 -3.96
C VAL A 455 15.57 -16.38 -4.65
N VAL A 456 15.72 -17.53 -4.00
CA VAL A 456 15.20 -18.80 -4.55
C VAL A 456 13.69 -18.87 -4.35
N VAL A 457 12.97 -18.88 -5.47
CA VAL A 457 11.54 -19.10 -5.56
C VAL A 457 11.33 -20.33 -6.44
N ASP A 458 10.59 -21.32 -5.95
CA ASP A 458 10.30 -22.57 -6.68
C ASP A 458 11.55 -23.30 -7.20
N GLY A 459 12.65 -23.24 -6.43
CA GLY A 459 13.90 -23.91 -6.76
C GLY A 459 14.81 -23.15 -7.74
N ALA A 460 14.42 -21.95 -8.21
CA ALA A 460 15.23 -21.12 -9.09
C ALA A 460 15.44 -19.71 -8.51
N PHE A 461 16.59 -19.08 -8.82
CA PHE A 461 16.84 -17.69 -8.45
C PHE A 461 15.97 -16.72 -9.27
N SER A 462 15.33 -15.79 -8.58
CA SER A 462 14.56 -14.68 -9.17
C SER A 462 15.01 -13.36 -8.56
N THR A 463 15.27 -12.36 -9.40
CA THR A 463 15.67 -11.00 -8.97
C THR A 463 14.49 -10.29 -8.31
N VAL A 464 14.66 -9.85 -7.06
CA VAL A 464 13.66 -9.08 -6.31
C VAL A 464 14.07 -7.63 -6.07
N VAL A 465 15.36 -7.33 -6.15
CA VAL A 465 15.90 -5.96 -6.10
C VAL A 465 16.85 -5.74 -7.27
N ASN A 466 16.75 -4.58 -7.90
CA ASN A 466 17.72 -4.08 -8.86
C ASN A 466 18.02 -2.61 -8.51
N GLY A 467 19.27 -2.31 -8.19
CA GLY A 467 19.70 -1.01 -7.71
C GLY A 467 20.97 -0.52 -8.38
N THR A 468 21.24 0.77 -8.19
CA THR A 468 22.36 1.49 -8.79
C THR A 468 23.48 1.68 -7.77
N SER A 469 23.40 2.70 -6.90
CA SER A 469 24.40 3.00 -5.87
C SER A 469 24.06 2.33 -4.53
N LEU A 470 25.09 1.91 -3.79
CA LEU A 470 24.96 1.41 -2.41
C LEU A 470 25.35 2.48 -1.38
N GLY A 471 26.64 2.85 -1.31
CA GLY A 471 27.14 3.80 -0.32
C GLY A 471 27.17 3.25 1.11
N TYR A 472 27.07 4.15 2.08
CA TYR A 472 27.15 3.83 3.51
C TYR A 472 26.02 2.89 3.97
N LYS A 473 24.78 3.12 3.53
CA LYS A 473 23.63 2.29 3.94
C LYS A 473 22.52 2.31 2.89
N ARG A 474 22.14 1.14 2.43
CA ARG A 474 21.01 0.94 1.52
C ARG A 474 19.96 0.07 2.17
N ILE A 475 18.70 0.50 2.17
CA ILE A 475 17.55 -0.29 2.65
C ILE A 475 16.58 -0.49 1.47
N ASP A 476 16.51 -1.71 0.96
CA ASP A 476 15.62 -2.06 -0.14
C ASP A 476 14.40 -2.81 0.42
N ARG A 477 13.30 -2.08 0.62
CA ARG A 477 12.01 -2.63 1.06
C ARG A 477 11.24 -3.20 -0.13
N LEU A 478 10.77 -4.44 -0.03
CA LEU A 478 9.96 -5.09 -1.05
C LEU A 478 8.50 -4.61 -0.99
N SER A 479 7.84 -4.56 -2.15
CA SER A 479 6.39 -4.28 -2.23
C SER A 479 5.54 -5.35 -1.56
N SER A 480 6.09 -6.56 -1.41
CA SER A 480 5.46 -7.69 -0.74
C SER A 480 6.54 -8.67 -0.25
N PRO A 481 6.32 -9.35 0.89
CA PRO A 481 7.26 -10.36 1.38
C PRO A 481 7.41 -11.54 0.40
N VAL A 482 8.61 -12.09 0.28
CA VAL A 482 8.94 -13.24 -0.56
C VAL A 482 9.43 -14.40 0.32
N GLN A 483 8.95 -15.62 0.03
CA GLN A 483 9.43 -16.81 0.71
C GLN A 483 10.67 -17.35 0.03
N THR A 484 11.73 -17.61 0.79
CA THR A 484 12.98 -18.13 0.26
C THR A 484 13.78 -18.92 1.30
N SER A 485 14.63 -19.83 0.82
CA SER A 485 15.67 -20.49 1.61
C SER A 485 17.09 -20.03 1.27
N ARG A 486 17.27 -19.32 0.15
CA ARG A 486 18.57 -18.92 -0.38
C ARG A 486 18.50 -17.53 -0.98
N ILE A 487 19.52 -16.73 -0.73
CA ILE A 487 19.60 -15.33 -1.16
C ILE A 487 20.93 -15.12 -1.85
N ARG A 488 20.93 -14.34 -2.92
CA ARG A 488 22.13 -13.96 -3.65
C ARG A 488 22.21 -12.46 -3.82
N LEU A 489 23.20 -11.83 -3.20
CA LEU A 489 23.60 -10.47 -3.54
C LEU A 489 24.57 -10.52 -4.73
N ARG A 490 24.29 -9.77 -5.79
CA ARG A 490 25.17 -9.62 -6.96
C ARG A 490 25.59 -8.17 -7.08
N ILE A 491 26.88 -7.92 -7.13
CA ILE A 491 27.43 -6.67 -7.64
C ILE A 491 27.49 -6.80 -9.15
N THR A 492 26.68 -6.02 -9.85
CA THR A 492 26.55 -6.07 -11.32
C THR A 492 27.44 -5.04 -12.00
N GLN A 493 27.78 -3.96 -11.30
CA GLN A 493 28.69 -2.93 -11.79
C GLN A 493 29.41 -2.24 -10.61
N ALA A 494 30.74 -2.15 -10.71
CA ALA A 494 31.56 -1.29 -9.86
C ALA A 494 32.71 -0.69 -10.68
N ASN A 495 33.26 0.45 -10.26
CA ASN A 495 34.41 1.07 -10.96
C ASN A 495 35.77 0.66 -10.37
N ALA A 496 35.75 -0.02 -9.23
CA ALA A 496 36.86 -0.75 -8.64
C ALA A 496 36.31 -2.03 -7.98
N VAL A 497 37.20 -2.91 -7.51
CA VAL A 497 36.77 -4.12 -6.79
C VAL A 497 35.84 -3.73 -5.62
N PRO A 498 34.62 -4.30 -5.51
CA PRO A 498 33.64 -3.89 -4.51
C PRO A 498 34.01 -4.39 -3.12
N LEU A 499 33.70 -3.58 -2.10
CA LEU A 499 33.91 -3.93 -0.70
C LEU A 499 32.58 -3.82 0.04
N VAL A 500 31.99 -4.96 0.41
CA VAL A 500 30.73 -5.02 1.15
C VAL A 500 31.05 -5.42 2.58
N ASN A 501 30.73 -4.57 3.56
CA ASN A 501 30.96 -4.88 4.99
C ASN A 501 29.71 -5.39 5.69
N LYS A 502 28.51 -5.10 5.18
CA LYS A 502 27.28 -5.56 5.79
C LYS A 502 26.23 -5.97 4.77
N PHE A 503 25.61 -7.12 5.01
CA PHE A 503 24.41 -7.56 4.33
C PHE A 503 23.44 -8.16 5.34
N GLN A 504 22.23 -7.60 5.44
CA GLN A 504 21.16 -8.05 6.32
C GLN A 504 19.90 -8.33 5.50
N VAL A 505 19.10 -9.26 6.02
CA VAL A 505 17.84 -9.67 5.42
C VAL A 505 16.78 -9.53 6.49
N LEU A 506 15.81 -8.66 6.28
CA LEU A 506 14.72 -8.46 7.22
C LEU A 506 13.58 -9.42 6.88
N GLY A 507 13.20 -10.23 7.86
CA GLY A 507 12.19 -11.26 7.68
C GLY A 507 11.92 -12.07 8.94
N GLU A 508 11.13 -13.12 8.77
CA GLU A 508 10.75 -14.01 9.87
C GLU A 508 10.84 -15.47 9.41
N PRO A 509 11.36 -16.39 10.25
CA PRO A 509 11.26 -17.80 9.96
C PRO A 509 9.80 -18.19 9.79
N LEU A 510 9.46 -18.96 8.74
CA LEU A 510 8.08 -19.40 8.55
C LEU A 510 7.55 -20.19 9.77
N THR A 511 8.44 -20.85 10.52
CA THR A 511 8.11 -21.52 11.79
C THR A 511 7.72 -20.55 12.88
N VAL A 512 8.48 -19.46 13.09
CA VAL A 512 8.15 -18.42 14.09
C VAL A 512 6.87 -17.70 13.70
N LEU A 513 6.70 -17.37 12.42
CA LEU A 513 5.47 -16.78 11.90
C LEU A 513 4.27 -17.73 12.08
N SER A 514 4.45 -19.04 11.89
CA SER A 514 3.42 -20.04 12.12
C SER A 514 3.06 -20.15 13.59
N ILE A 515 4.06 -20.20 14.49
CA ILE A 515 3.84 -20.20 15.94
C ILE A 515 3.08 -18.94 16.34
N TYR A 516 3.57 -17.75 15.96
CA TYR A 516 2.89 -16.47 16.19
C TYR A 516 1.44 -16.50 15.70
N ARG A 517 1.20 -16.90 14.45
CA ARG A 517 -0.15 -17.00 13.86
C ARG A 517 -1.07 -17.95 14.62
N LEU A 518 -0.53 -19.02 15.20
CA LEU A 518 -1.29 -20.02 15.94
C LEU A 518 -1.49 -19.66 17.42
N THR A 519 -0.59 -18.91 18.04
CA THR A 519 -0.59 -18.67 19.50
C THR A 519 -0.79 -17.21 19.91
N PHE A 520 -0.06 -16.27 19.29
CA PHE A 520 0.03 -14.87 19.75
C PHE A 520 -0.73 -13.88 18.87
N HIS A 521 -1.02 -14.24 17.62
CA HIS A 521 -1.76 -13.40 16.69
C HIS A 521 -3.13 -13.03 17.28
N PRO A 522 -3.65 -11.80 17.09
CA PRO A 522 -4.94 -11.38 17.65
C PRO A 522 -6.11 -12.31 17.29
N LEU A 523 -5.98 -13.00 16.15
CA LEU A 523 -6.94 -13.98 15.67
C LEU A 523 -6.70 -15.44 16.10
N ALA A 524 -5.68 -15.73 16.92
CA ALA A 524 -5.34 -17.08 17.38
C ALA A 524 -6.51 -17.77 18.11
N ARG A 525 -7.30 -16.97 18.85
CA ARG A 525 -8.49 -17.41 19.59
C ARG A 525 -9.66 -17.88 18.72
N TYR A 526 -9.72 -17.48 17.45
CA TYR A 526 -10.86 -17.83 16.59
C TYR A 526 -10.68 -19.23 15.97
N PRO A 527 -11.77 -20.02 15.90
CA PRO A 527 -11.73 -21.35 15.30
C PRO A 527 -11.58 -21.27 13.79
N GLY A 528 -11.10 -22.34 13.17
CA GLY A 528 -10.92 -22.42 11.72
C GLY A 528 -9.95 -23.53 11.32
N PRO A 529 -9.87 -23.88 10.02
CA PRO A 529 -8.96 -24.90 9.53
C PRO A 529 -7.50 -24.55 9.86
N PHE A 530 -6.71 -25.55 10.25
CA PHE A 530 -5.32 -25.35 10.64
C PHE A 530 -4.51 -24.59 9.57
N LEU A 531 -4.60 -25.03 8.31
CA LEU A 531 -3.90 -24.35 7.20
C LEU A 531 -4.37 -22.91 6.99
N ALA A 532 -5.66 -22.62 7.21
CA ALA A 532 -6.19 -21.26 7.08
C ALA A 532 -5.57 -20.29 8.09
N LYS A 533 -5.24 -20.77 9.30
CA LYS A 533 -4.60 -19.95 10.34
C LYS A 533 -3.18 -19.54 9.96
N ILE A 534 -2.49 -20.39 9.20
CA ILE A 534 -1.07 -20.24 8.86
C ILE A 534 -0.88 -19.55 7.51
N THR A 535 -1.70 -19.89 6.51
CA THR A 535 -1.50 -19.46 5.13
C THR A 535 -2.82 -19.16 4.41
N PRO A 536 -2.86 -18.17 3.51
CA PRO A 536 -4.07 -17.89 2.76
C PRO A 536 -4.21 -18.79 1.52
N TRP A 537 -3.23 -19.64 1.21
CA TRP A 537 -3.27 -20.57 0.06
C TRP A 537 -4.46 -21.53 0.10
N ARG A 538 -5.04 -21.80 1.27
CA ARG A 538 -6.28 -22.55 1.38
C ARG A 538 -7.46 -21.83 0.71
N ASP A 539 -7.59 -20.52 0.91
CA ASP A 539 -8.67 -19.74 0.29
C ASP A 539 -8.49 -19.64 -1.22
N VAL A 540 -7.23 -19.60 -1.67
CA VAL A 540 -6.85 -19.67 -3.11
C VAL A 540 -7.23 -21.03 -3.71
N TYR A 541 -6.98 -22.12 -2.99
CA TYR A 541 -7.35 -23.46 -3.43
C TYR A 541 -8.86 -23.59 -3.68
N HIS A 542 -9.69 -23.07 -2.77
CA HIS A 542 -11.14 -23.07 -2.94
C HIS A 542 -11.62 -22.08 -4.02
N ALA A 543 -10.90 -20.97 -4.23
CA ALA A 543 -11.13 -20.08 -5.38
C ALA A 543 -10.82 -20.77 -6.72
N TRP A 544 -9.79 -21.63 -6.76
CA TRP A 544 -9.39 -22.38 -7.94
C TRP A 544 -10.42 -23.46 -8.30
N LEU A 545 -10.89 -24.20 -7.30
CA LEU A 545 -11.95 -25.22 -7.47
C LEU A 545 -13.32 -24.62 -7.78
N GLY A 546 -13.53 -23.34 -7.47
CA GLY A 546 -14.82 -22.67 -7.63
C GLY A 546 -15.87 -23.13 -6.62
N ASP A 547 -15.44 -23.48 -5.40
CA ASP A 547 -16.29 -24.00 -4.34
C ASP A 547 -16.28 -23.17 -3.05
N LYS A 548 -15.78 -21.91 -3.10
CA LYS A 548 -15.69 -21.02 -1.92
C LYS A 548 -17.00 -20.92 -1.14
N HIS A 549 -18.12 -20.72 -1.82
CA HIS A 549 -19.45 -20.63 -1.19
C HIS A 549 -19.80 -21.90 -0.39
N LEU A 550 -19.51 -23.09 -0.93
CA LEU A 550 -19.70 -24.38 -0.26
C LEU A 550 -18.71 -24.56 0.89
N ASP A 551 -17.46 -24.13 0.71
CA ASP A 551 -16.45 -24.18 1.77
C ASP A 551 -16.86 -23.31 2.95
N PHE A 552 -17.26 -22.05 2.73
CA PHE A 552 -17.74 -21.17 3.80
C PHE A 552 -18.94 -21.78 4.53
N TYR A 553 -19.92 -22.32 3.81
CA TYR A 553 -21.03 -23.03 4.43
C TYR A 553 -20.53 -24.19 5.31
N ALA A 554 -19.70 -25.07 4.76
CA ALA A 554 -19.11 -26.20 5.49
C ALA A 554 -18.28 -25.79 6.72
N LEU A 555 -17.57 -24.67 6.65
CA LEU A 555 -16.79 -24.10 7.74
C LEU A 555 -17.68 -23.61 8.87
N HIS A 556 -18.74 -22.87 8.54
CA HIS A 556 -19.68 -22.36 9.53
C HIS A 556 -20.48 -23.47 10.21
N GLN A 557 -20.82 -24.55 9.48
CA GLN A 557 -21.41 -25.75 10.07
C GLN A 557 -20.49 -26.43 11.09
N ARG A 558 -19.17 -26.33 10.91
CA ARG A 558 -18.17 -27.00 11.77
C ARG A 558 -17.69 -26.14 12.94
N TYR A 559 -17.47 -24.85 12.71
CA TYR A 559 -16.76 -23.97 13.64
C TYR A 559 -17.66 -22.90 14.27
N GLY A 560 -18.90 -22.76 13.81
CA GLY A 560 -19.88 -21.81 14.35
C GLY A 560 -19.90 -20.45 13.62
N PRO A 561 -20.38 -19.39 14.28
CA PRO A 561 -20.73 -18.12 13.61
C PRO A 561 -19.51 -17.30 13.17
N ILE A 562 -18.34 -17.47 13.80
CA ILE A 562 -17.10 -16.74 13.46
C ILE A 562 -16.01 -17.76 13.11
N VAL A 563 -15.46 -17.67 11.90
CA VAL A 563 -14.43 -18.59 11.42
C VAL A 563 -13.24 -17.85 10.84
N ARG A 564 -12.04 -18.18 11.32
CA ARG A 564 -10.78 -17.75 10.70
C ARG A 564 -10.51 -18.56 9.44
N TYR A 565 -10.64 -17.92 8.29
CA TYR A 565 -10.46 -18.55 6.96
C TYR A 565 -9.17 -18.12 6.25
N GLY A 566 -8.38 -17.24 6.89
CA GLY A 566 -7.04 -16.86 6.45
C GLY A 566 -6.23 -16.31 7.63
N PRO A 567 -4.92 -16.03 7.44
CA PRO A 567 -4.05 -15.60 8.53
C PRO A 567 -4.55 -14.34 9.23
N ASN A 568 -5.06 -13.37 8.48
CA ASN A 568 -5.61 -12.12 9.01
C ASN A 568 -7.06 -11.86 8.56
N THR A 569 -7.87 -12.92 8.40
CA THR A 569 -9.26 -12.79 7.91
C THR A 569 -10.26 -13.67 8.68
N LEU A 570 -11.45 -13.11 8.91
CA LEU A 570 -12.58 -13.76 9.58
C LEU A 570 -13.83 -13.75 8.67
N SER A 571 -14.54 -14.87 8.65
CA SER A 571 -15.85 -15.04 8.04
C SER A 571 -16.89 -15.07 9.15
N LEU A 572 -17.96 -14.29 9.02
CA LEU A 572 -19.01 -14.14 10.04
C LEU A 572 -20.39 -14.45 9.45
N ASN A 573 -21.02 -15.51 9.92
CA ASN A 573 -22.31 -16.02 9.43
C ASN A 573 -23.45 -15.73 10.42
N ASP A 574 -23.81 -14.45 10.56
CA ASP A 574 -24.90 -13.98 11.43
C ASP A 574 -25.49 -12.67 10.86
N PRO A 575 -26.82 -12.43 10.94
CA PRO A 575 -27.43 -11.18 10.47
C PRO A 575 -26.96 -9.92 11.21
N ALA A 576 -26.59 -10.00 12.48
CA ALA A 576 -25.97 -8.89 13.20
C ALA A 576 -24.59 -8.57 12.63
N ALA A 577 -23.81 -9.59 12.27
CA ALA A 577 -22.52 -9.40 11.60
C ALA A 577 -22.68 -8.81 10.19
N LEU A 578 -23.68 -9.26 9.42
CA LEU A 578 -24.04 -8.67 8.14
C LEU A 578 -24.26 -7.16 8.26
N LYS A 579 -25.05 -6.72 9.25
CA LYS A 579 -25.29 -5.30 9.53
C LYS A 579 -24.02 -4.58 9.98
N ALA A 580 -23.27 -5.14 10.93
CA ALA A 580 -22.06 -4.53 11.47
C ALA A 580 -20.97 -4.30 10.39
N ILE A 581 -20.86 -5.22 9.41
CA ILE A 581 -19.83 -5.18 8.38
C ILE A 581 -20.21 -4.27 7.21
N TYR A 582 -21.48 -4.23 6.80
CA TYR A 582 -21.88 -3.60 5.53
C TYR A 582 -22.82 -2.39 5.65
N ALA A 583 -23.43 -2.11 6.82
CA ALA A 583 -24.35 -0.99 6.97
C ALA A 583 -23.66 0.39 6.85
N HIS A 584 -24.45 1.47 6.77
CA HIS A 584 -23.94 2.85 6.58
C HIS A 584 -22.95 3.31 7.63
N ARG A 585 -23.10 2.88 8.89
CA ARG A 585 -22.21 3.25 10.00
C ARG A 585 -21.14 2.19 10.28
N ALA A 586 -20.99 1.19 9.41
CA ALA A 586 -19.98 0.15 9.59
C ALA A 586 -18.58 0.76 9.61
N ASN A 587 -17.75 0.37 10.59
CA ASN A 587 -16.36 0.82 10.69
C ASN A 587 -15.43 -0.01 9.79
N THR A 588 -15.80 -0.17 8.52
CA THR A 588 -15.07 -1.00 7.56
C THR A 588 -14.92 -0.31 6.20
N ARG A 589 -13.90 -0.69 5.42
CA ARG A 589 -13.74 -0.31 4.01
C ARG A 589 -13.67 -1.53 3.10
N LYS A 590 -13.81 -1.34 1.79
CA LYS A 590 -13.49 -2.40 0.81
C LYS A 590 -12.02 -2.82 0.97
N SER A 591 -11.76 -4.12 0.94
CA SER A 591 -10.40 -4.67 1.00
C SER A 591 -9.65 -4.49 -0.31
N ASP A 592 -8.33 -4.66 -0.28
CA ASP A 592 -7.48 -4.51 -1.46
C ASP A 592 -7.72 -5.59 -2.54
N PHE A 593 -8.49 -6.64 -2.22
CA PHE A 593 -9.08 -7.58 -3.18
C PHE A 593 -9.72 -6.89 -4.40
N TYR A 594 -10.36 -5.72 -4.21
CA TYR A 594 -11.03 -5.02 -5.30
C TYR A 594 -10.07 -4.33 -6.28
N LEU A 595 -8.77 -4.22 -5.98
CA LEU A 595 -7.76 -3.61 -6.85
C LEU A 595 -7.38 -4.47 -8.06
N SER A 596 -7.85 -5.72 -8.18
CA SER A 596 -7.66 -6.53 -9.41
C SER A 596 -8.68 -6.26 -10.50
N PHE A 597 -9.81 -5.66 -10.16
CA PHE A 597 -10.94 -5.45 -11.07
C PHE A 597 -10.86 -4.19 -11.96
N PRO A 598 -10.06 -3.13 -11.66
CA PRO A 598 -9.89 -2.00 -12.56
C PRO A 598 -9.49 -2.45 -13.97
N ALA A 599 -10.20 -1.93 -14.96
CA ALA A 599 -9.92 -2.27 -16.35
C ALA A 599 -8.58 -1.65 -16.85
N ALA A 600 -8.14 -0.53 -16.25
CA ALA A 600 -6.81 0.06 -16.43
C ALA A 600 -6.20 0.50 -15.09
N PRO A 601 -4.86 0.55 -15.00
CA PRO A 601 -4.16 1.10 -13.83
C PRO A 601 -4.66 2.50 -13.47
N GLY A 602 -4.95 2.73 -12.19
CA GLY A 602 -5.41 4.03 -11.67
C GLY A 602 -6.88 4.38 -11.95
N VAL A 603 -7.61 3.58 -12.72
CA VAL A 603 -9.01 3.87 -13.08
C VAL A 603 -9.98 3.08 -12.20
N PHE A 604 -10.48 3.72 -11.14
CA PHE A 604 -11.40 3.09 -10.19
C PHE A 604 -12.87 3.39 -10.53
N SER A 605 -13.69 2.35 -10.64
CA SER A 605 -15.15 2.47 -10.79
C SER A 605 -15.85 2.50 -9.44
N THR A 606 -17.17 2.71 -9.43
CA THR A 606 -18.01 2.59 -8.24
C THR A 606 -17.81 1.23 -7.55
N HIS A 607 -17.55 0.16 -8.31
CA HIS A 607 -17.28 -1.16 -7.75
C HIS A 607 -15.87 -1.28 -7.13
N THR A 608 -14.86 -0.60 -7.67
CA THR A 608 -13.46 -0.80 -7.24
C THR A 608 -12.90 0.32 -6.36
N ALA A 609 -13.61 1.44 -6.23
CA ALA A 609 -13.22 2.55 -5.36
C ALA A 609 -13.17 2.12 -3.87
N LEU A 610 -11.96 2.10 -3.30
CA LEU A 610 -11.74 1.76 -1.89
C LEU A 610 -12.13 2.93 -0.97
N ASP A 611 -11.73 4.14 -1.36
CA ASP A 611 -12.05 5.37 -0.64
C ASP A 611 -13.57 5.61 -0.55
N ARG A 612 -14.00 6.15 0.59
CA ARG A 612 -15.42 6.38 0.90
C ARG A 612 -15.96 7.60 0.16
N ALA A 613 -15.19 8.69 0.08
CA ALA A 613 -15.61 9.93 -0.57
C ALA A 613 -15.71 9.77 -2.08
N ALA A 614 -14.66 9.21 -2.71
CA ALA A 614 -14.64 8.90 -4.13
C ALA A 614 -15.79 7.95 -4.51
N HIS A 615 -16.05 6.93 -3.69
CA HIS A 615 -17.22 6.07 -3.91
C HIS A 615 -18.53 6.83 -3.81
N ALA A 616 -18.72 7.66 -2.77
CA ALA A 616 -19.95 8.40 -2.56
C ALA A 616 -20.27 9.31 -3.74
N ARG A 617 -19.29 10.07 -4.24
CA ARG A 617 -19.40 10.90 -5.44
C ARG A 617 -19.87 10.08 -6.65
N LYS A 618 -19.13 9.02 -6.99
CA LYS A 618 -19.46 8.15 -8.13
C LYS A 618 -20.85 7.52 -7.99
N ARG A 619 -21.20 7.10 -6.77
CA ARG A 619 -22.51 6.50 -6.46
C ARG A 619 -23.65 7.49 -6.68
N ARG A 620 -23.50 8.76 -6.30
CA ARG A 620 -24.51 9.80 -6.54
C ARG A 620 -24.72 10.05 -8.03
N VAL A 621 -23.65 10.17 -8.81
CA VAL A 621 -23.75 10.31 -10.28
C VAL A 621 -24.45 9.09 -10.89
N MET A 622 -24.04 7.88 -10.50
CA MET A 622 -24.63 6.63 -10.99
C MET A 622 -26.12 6.50 -10.65
N SER A 623 -26.57 7.04 -9.51
CA SER A 623 -27.95 6.91 -9.05
C SER A 623 -28.99 7.49 -10.02
N HIS A 624 -28.62 8.48 -10.82
CA HIS A 624 -29.49 9.04 -11.85
C HIS A 624 -29.88 8.01 -12.92
N ALA A 625 -28.94 7.16 -13.34
CA ALA A 625 -29.14 6.11 -14.34
C ALA A 625 -30.08 4.99 -13.84
N PHE A 626 -30.20 4.82 -12.53
CA PHE A 626 -31.00 3.77 -11.87
C PHE A 626 -32.24 4.32 -11.15
N SER A 627 -32.63 5.56 -11.43
CA SER A 627 -33.87 6.13 -10.92
C SER A 627 -35.10 5.47 -11.56
N ASP A 628 -36.25 5.46 -10.87
CA ASP A 628 -37.49 4.88 -11.39
C ASP A 628 -37.89 5.47 -12.76
N ALA A 629 -37.67 6.78 -12.94
CA ALA A 629 -37.92 7.47 -14.20
C ALA A 629 -36.98 6.98 -15.33
N ALA A 630 -35.69 6.79 -15.04
CA ALA A 630 -34.73 6.27 -15.99
C ALA A 630 -35.06 4.82 -16.38
N LEU A 631 -35.40 3.98 -15.41
CA LEU A 631 -35.77 2.58 -15.64
C LEU A 631 -37.02 2.44 -16.50
N LYS A 632 -38.04 3.27 -16.24
CA LYS A 632 -39.24 3.35 -17.10
C LYS A 632 -38.89 3.79 -18.52
N GLY A 633 -37.93 4.70 -18.66
CA GLY A 633 -37.45 5.18 -19.97
C GLY A 633 -36.72 4.12 -20.79
N VAL A 634 -36.13 3.10 -20.14
CA VAL A 634 -35.40 2.03 -20.84
C VAL A 634 -36.18 0.73 -21.01
N GLU A 635 -37.38 0.62 -20.42
CA GLU A 635 -38.20 -0.60 -20.43
C GLU A 635 -38.44 -1.16 -21.84
N GLU A 636 -38.75 -0.31 -22.83
CA GLU A 636 -38.98 -0.77 -24.21
C GLU A 636 -37.75 -1.46 -24.83
N TYR A 637 -36.54 -1.03 -24.47
CA TYR A 637 -35.31 -1.68 -24.94
C TYR A 637 -35.16 -3.06 -24.32
N VAL A 638 -35.42 -3.18 -23.02
CA VAL A 638 -35.43 -4.47 -22.30
C VAL A 638 -36.47 -5.42 -22.90
N LEU A 639 -37.69 -4.92 -23.14
CA LEU A 639 -38.77 -5.68 -23.76
C LEU A 639 -38.41 -6.16 -25.17
N GLY A 640 -37.68 -5.36 -25.95
CA GLY A 640 -37.16 -5.78 -27.25
C GLY A 640 -36.32 -7.05 -27.16
N HIS A 641 -35.33 -7.08 -26.27
CA HIS A 641 -34.48 -8.24 -26.05
C HIS A 641 -35.22 -9.41 -25.41
N VAL A 642 -36.14 -9.15 -24.48
CA VAL A 642 -36.99 -10.19 -23.88
C VAL A 642 -37.89 -10.85 -24.93
N ARG A 643 -38.48 -10.09 -25.86
CA ARG A 643 -39.25 -10.66 -26.98
C ARG A 643 -38.38 -11.56 -27.83
N ALA A 644 -37.17 -11.12 -28.18
CA ALA A 644 -36.22 -11.92 -28.95
C ALA A 644 -35.84 -13.21 -28.22
N TYR A 645 -35.53 -13.13 -26.93
CA TYR A 645 -35.25 -14.28 -26.06
C TYR A 645 -36.43 -15.27 -26.05
N VAL A 646 -37.64 -14.81 -25.72
CA VAL A 646 -38.85 -15.65 -25.65
C VAL A 646 -39.15 -16.30 -27.01
N ALA A 647 -39.00 -15.58 -28.12
CA ALA A 647 -39.19 -16.14 -29.45
C ALA A 647 -38.15 -17.22 -29.80
N ARG A 648 -36.89 -17.01 -29.41
CA ARG A 648 -35.78 -17.94 -29.70
C ARG A 648 -35.80 -19.21 -28.86
N MET A 649 -36.28 -19.12 -27.61
CA MET A 649 -36.47 -20.30 -26.74
C MET A 649 -37.42 -21.32 -27.38
N ALA A 650 -38.36 -20.88 -28.23
CA ALA A 650 -39.27 -21.73 -28.97
C ALA A 650 -38.76 -22.29 -30.32
N GLY A 651 -37.50 -21.99 -30.68
CA GLY A 651 -36.88 -22.39 -31.94
C GLY A 651 -37.43 -21.64 -33.16
N GLY A 652 -36.52 -21.01 -33.94
CA GLY A 652 -36.88 -20.42 -35.23
C GLY A 652 -37.20 -21.52 -36.24
N GLY A 653 -38.48 -21.77 -36.55
CA GLY A 653 -38.95 -22.58 -37.69
C GLY A 653 -38.46 -24.04 -37.83
N GLY A 654 -37.66 -24.56 -36.91
CA GLY A 654 -37.06 -25.91 -36.98
C GLY A 654 -38.06 -27.06 -36.74
N LYS A 655 -37.63 -28.29 -37.04
CA LYS A 655 -38.42 -29.53 -36.85
C LYS A 655 -38.90 -29.62 -35.40
N ARG A 656 -40.22 -29.67 -35.21
CA ARG A 656 -40.87 -29.98 -33.93
C ARG A 656 -41.08 -31.49 -33.85
N GLU A 657 -40.72 -32.10 -32.72
CA GLU A 657 -40.96 -33.53 -32.50
C GLU A 657 -42.45 -33.82 -32.27
N GLY A 658 -42.83 -35.11 -32.26
CA GLY A 658 -44.20 -35.54 -31.99
C GLY A 658 -44.70 -35.00 -30.64
N GLY A 659 -45.74 -34.16 -30.67
CA GLY A 659 -46.31 -33.51 -29.48
C GLY A 659 -46.05 -32.00 -29.35
N GLY A 660 -45.33 -31.39 -30.30
CA GLY A 660 -45.20 -29.93 -30.42
C GLY A 660 -44.07 -29.30 -29.60
N TRP A 661 -43.25 -30.10 -28.93
CA TRP A 661 -42.07 -29.65 -28.18
C TRP A 661 -40.92 -29.26 -29.11
N THR A 662 -40.12 -28.29 -28.68
CA THR A 662 -38.88 -27.89 -29.36
C THR A 662 -37.74 -28.85 -29.06
N GLU A 663 -36.65 -28.76 -29.84
CA GLU A 663 -35.35 -29.26 -29.40
C GLU A 663 -34.95 -28.64 -28.05
N ALA A 664 -34.17 -29.40 -27.27
CA ALA A 664 -33.66 -28.96 -25.99
C ALA A 664 -32.77 -27.72 -26.11
N ARG A 665 -33.00 -26.72 -25.26
CA ARG A 665 -32.25 -25.47 -25.18
C ARG A 665 -31.51 -25.37 -23.86
N ASP A 666 -30.24 -24.95 -23.91
CA ASP A 666 -29.48 -24.63 -22.70
C ASP A 666 -29.94 -23.29 -22.12
N VAL A 667 -30.71 -23.36 -21.03
CA VAL A 667 -31.25 -22.16 -20.38
C VAL A 667 -30.14 -21.23 -19.91
N SER A 668 -28.97 -21.75 -19.50
CA SER A 668 -27.86 -20.92 -19.03
C SER A 668 -27.24 -20.06 -20.12
N GLU A 669 -27.07 -20.61 -21.32
CA GLU A 669 -26.50 -19.90 -22.46
C GLU A 669 -27.44 -18.80 -22.94
N TRP A 670 -28.71 -19.14 -23.19
CA TRP A 670 -29.71 -18.19 -23.68
C TRP A 670 -29.98 -17.06 -22.69
N SER A 671 -30.01 -17.37 -21.39
CA SER A 671 -30.14 -16.35 -20.34
C SER A 671 -28.91 -15.44 -20.29
N SER A 672 -27.71 -15.98 -20.52
CA SER A 672 -26.48 -15.18 -20.58
C SER A 672 -26.50 -14.24 -21.78
N TRP A 673 -26.93 -14.71 -22.96
CA TRP A 673 -27.05 -13.87 -24.15
C TRP A 673 -28.07 -12.75 -23.98
N LEU A 674 -29.21 -13.03 -23.33
CA LEU A 674 -30.19 -12.00 -22.97
C LEU A 674 -29.55 -10.90 -22.11
N GLY A 675 -28.89 -11.28 -21.00
CA GLY A 675 -28.27 -10.30 -20.10
C GLY A 675 -27.20 -9.46 -20.80
N PHE A 676 -26.39 -10.09 -21.67
CA PHE A 676 -25.36 -9.39 -22.45
C PHE A 676 -25.95 -8.42 -23.48
N ASP A 677 -26.98 -8.80 -24.20
CA ASP A 677 -27.62 -7.91 -25.19
C ASP A 677 -28.35 -6.75 -24.52
N VAL A 678 -29.07 -7.00 -23.41
CA VAL A 678 -29.70 -5.95 -22.60
C VAL A 678 -28.65 -4.97 -22.08
N MET A 679 -27.60 -5.45 -21.41
CA MET A 679 -26.59 -4.56 -20.83
C MET A 679 -25.69 -3.91 -21.88
N GLY A 680 -25.43 -4.56 -23.01
CA GLY A 680 -24.75 -3.96 -24.15
C GLY A 680 -25.56 -2.79 -24.70
N ASP A 681 -26.86 -3.00 -24.89
CA ASP A 681 -27.76 -1.97 -25.40
C ASP A 681 -27.96 -0.82 -24.40
N LEU A 682 -28.03 -1.08 -23.10
CA LEU A 682 -28.18 -0.01 -22.10
C LEU A 682 -26.87 0.72 -21.78
N SER A 683 -25.73 0.03 -21.80
CA SER A 683 -24.43 0.61 -21.42
C SER A 683 -23.65 1.19 -22.59
N PHE A 684 -23.93 0.76 -23.83
CA PHE A 684 -23.26 1.23 -25.05
C PHE A 684 -24.21 1.69 -26.14
N GLY A 685 -25.52 1.60 -25.92
CA GLY A 685 -26.55 1.92 -26.90
C GLY A 685 -26.51 1.04 -28.15
N LYS A 686 -25.92 -0.16 -28.05
CA LYS A 686 -25.93 -1.17 -29.10
C LYS A 686 -25.93 -2.58 -28.49
N SER A 687 -26.85 -3.43 -28.97
CA SER A 687 -26.84 -4.88 -28.69
C SER A 687 -25.55 -5.54 -29.18
N PHE A 688 -25.12 -6.62 -28.53
CA PHE A 688 -23.98 -7.42 -28.98
C PHE A 688 -24.37 -8.48 -30.01
N GLY A 689 -25.66 -8.60 -30.34
CA GLY A 689 -26.19 -9.52 -31.33
C GLY A 689 -26.09 -10.98 -30.88
N MET A 690 -26.06 -11.25 -29.58
CA MET A 690 -25.91 -12.61 -29.07
C MET A 690 -27.19 -13.44 -29.26
N LEU A 691 -28.36 -12.79 -29.24
CA LEU A 691 -29.68 -13.39 -29.49
C LEU A 691 -30.03 -13.51 -30.99
N GLU A 692 -29.42 -12.71 -31.87
CA GLU A 692 -29.78 -12.58 -33.29
C GLU A 692 -28.71 -13.18 -34.24
N GLY A 693 -29.06 -14.27 -34.97
CA GLY A 693 -28.28 -14.77 -36.12
C GLY A 693 -28.12 -16.30 -36.21
N ASP A 694 -27.83 -16.80 -37.42
CA ASP A 694 -27.37 -18.19 -37.69
C ASP A 694 -25.84 -18.33 -37.51
N VAL A 695 -25.11 -17.20 -37.56
CA VAL A 695 -23.68 -17.07 -37.24
C VAL A 695 -23.58 -16.15 -36.03
N PRO A 696 -23.21 -16.64 -34.83
CA PRO A 696 -23.26 -15.81 -33.64
C PRO A 696 -22.12 -14.79 -33.57
N GLU A 697 -22.47 -13.50 -33.48
CA GLU A 697 -21.49 -12.47 -33.14
C GLU A 697 -21.25 -12.44 -31.62
N ASN A 698 -19.99 -12.26 -31.20
CA ASN A 698 -19.59 -11.92 -29.83
C ASN A 698 -19.94 -12.91 -28.69
N ARG A 699 -20.57 -14.07 -28.94
CA ARG A 699 -20.92 -15.06 -27.88
C ARG A 699 -19.73 -15.53 -27.03
N GLU A 700 -18.50 -15.53 -27.58
CA GLU A 700 -17.28 -15.82 -26.82
C GLU A 700 -17.10 -14.87 -25.63
N ALA A 701 -17.62 -13.63 -25.69
CA ALA A 701 -17.48 -12.64 -24.63
C ALA A 701 -18.09 -13.08 -23.29
N ALA A 702 -19.17 -13.87 -23.30
CA ALA A 702 -19.75 -14.44 -22.08
C ALA A 702 -18.77 -15.41 -21.41
N TYR A 703 -18.18 -16.33 -22.17
CA TYR A 703 -17.13 -17.22 -21.67
C TYR A 703 -15.90 -16.43 -21.18
N LEU A 704 -15.41 -15.46 -21.96
CA LEU A 704 -14.22 -14.68 -21.59
C LEU A 704 -14.43 -13.86 -20.31
N LEU A 705 -15.66 -13.38 -20.07
CA LEU A 705 -16.01 -12.72 -18.81
C LEU A 705 -15.88 -13.67 -17.61
N THR A 706 -16.40 -14.90 -17.71
CA THR A 706 -16.28 -15.88 -16.62
C THR A 706 -14.81 -16.16 -16.27
N GLN A 707 -13.94 -16.24 -17.29
CA GLN A 707 -12.51 -16.44 -17.09
C GLN A 707 -11.85 -15.22 -16.44
N ALA A 708 -12.23 -14.01 -16.84
CA ALA A 708 -11.74 -12.78 -16.20
C ALA A 708 -12.15 -12.71 -14.71
N ALA A 709 -13.41 -13.03 -14.39
CA ALA A 709 -13.88 -13.06 -13.01
C ALA A 709 -13.20 -14.16 -12.17
N LYS A 710 -13.06 -15.37 -12.72
CA LYS A 710 -12.32 -16.48 -12.09
C LYS A 710 -10.87 -16.09 -11.79
N ARG A 711 -10.20 -15.42 -12.73
CA ARG A 711 -8.86 -14.86 -12.52
C ARG A 711 -8.84 -13.92 -11.33
N HIS A 712 -9.75 -12.95 -11.26
CA HIS A 712 -9.76 -11.98 -10.16
C HIS A 712 -9.99 -12.66 -8.81
N ASN A 713 -10.90 -13.65 -8.77
CA ASN A 713 -11.16 -14.44 -7.57
C ASN A 713 -9.91 -15.18 -7.07
N ILE A 714 -9.08 -15.71 -7.98
CA ILE A 714 -7.82 -16.40 -7.63
C ILE A 714 -6.70 -15.39 -7.29
N THR A 715 -6.45 -14.41 -8.15
CA THR A 715 -5.18 -13.63 -8.17
C THR A 715 -5.02 -12.57 -7.09
N LYS A 716 -6.08 -12.19 -6.36
CA LYS A 716 -6.00 -11.28 -5.22
C LYS A 716 -6.64 -11.82 -3.95
N THR A 717 -6.98 -13.10 -3.92
CA THR A 717 -7.23 -13.81 -2.67
C THR A 717 -5.87 -14.13 -2.02
N GLY A 718 -5.65 -13.72 -0.77
CA GLY A 718 -4.47 -14.16 -0.03
C GLY A 718 -3.14 -13.44 -0.34
N PRO A 719 -1.98 -14.13 -0.38
CA PRO A 719 -0.65 -13.50 -0.53
C PRO A 719 -0.28 -13.25 -2.00
N ILE A 720 -1.25 -13.37 -2.92
CA ILE A 720 -1.06 -13.34 -4.38
C ILE A 720 -0.84 -11.94 -5.01
N PRO A 721 -0.89 -10.79 -4.29
CA PRO A 721 -0.37 -9.55 -4.87
C PRO A 721 1.04 -9.68 -5.44
N TRP A 722 1.93 -10.46 -4.80
CA TRP A 722 3.27 -10.77 -5.30
C TRP A 722 3.25 -11.54 -6.62
N LEU A 723 2.47 -12.62 -6.74
CA LEU A 723 2.43 -13.46 -7.94
C LEU A 723 1.92 -12.67 -9.17
N HIS A 724 1.00 -11.73 -8.93
CA HIS A 724 0.53 -10.83 -9.96
C HIS A 724 1.56 -9.74 -10.30
N GLN A 725 2.23 -9.17 -9.29
CA GLN A 725 3.28 -8.15 -9.48
C GLN A 725 4.53 -8.71 -10.18
N SER A 726 4.89 -9.97 -9.92
CA SER A 726 6.01 -10.66 -10.57
C SER A 726 5.69 -11.14 -12.00
N GLY A 727 4.42 -11.08 -12.42
CA GLY A 727 3.94 -11.59 -13.70
C GLY A 727 3.91 -13.12 -13.81
N LEU A 728 4.22 -13.85 -12.73
CA LEU A 728 4.18 -15.32 -12.70
C LEU A 728 2.77 -15.87 -12.90
N ASP A 729 1.74 -15.12 -12.51
CA ASP A 729 0.35 -15.48 -12.81
C ASP A 729 0.11 -15.66 -14.32
N ARG A 730 0.82 -14.90 -15.18
CA ARG A 730 0.76 -15.04 -16.64
C ARG A 730 1.38 -16.34 -17.15
N ILE A 731 2.27 -16.96 -16.35
CA ILE A 731 2.89 -18.25 -16.65
C ILE A 731 2.02 -19.39 -16.11
N LEU A 732 1.70 -19.36 -14.81
CA LEU A 732 0.93 -20.40 -14.13
C LEU A 732 -0.51 -20.51 -14.64
N PHE A 733 -1.11 -19.37 -14.99
CA PHE A 733 -2.49 -19.28 -15.47
C PHE A 733 -2.55 -18.68 -16.87
N ARG A 734 -1.69 -19.17 -17.76
CA ARG A 734 -1.52 -18.64 -19.13
C ARG A 734 -2.83 -18.51 -19.90
N LYS A 735 -3.66 -19.56 -19.94
CA LYS A 735 -4.94 -19.56 -20.64
C LYS A 735 -5.91 -18.52 -20.07
N ILE A 736 -6.07 -18.49 -18.75
CA ILE A 736 -6.96 -17.54 -18.06
C ILE A 736 -6.52 -16.09 -18.31
N ASN A 737 -5.21 -15.83 -18.33
CA ASN A 737 -4.69 -14.49 -18.64
C ASN A 737 -4.90 -14.10 -20.12
N GLN A 738 -4.70 -15.03 -21.05
CA GLN A 738 -4.98 -14.81 -22.47
C GLN A 738 -6.47 -14.51 -22.70
N ASP A 739 -7.37 -15.27 -22.08
CA ASP A 739 -8.81 -15.07 -22.18
C ASP A 739 -9.25 -13.73 -21.55
N ARG A 740 -8.62 -13.32 -20.43
CA ARG A 740 -8.80 -11.98 -19.87
C ARG A 740 -8.35 -10.87 -20.83
N ASP A 741 -7.20 -11.03 -21.47
CA ASP A 741 -6.66 -10.05 -22.41
C ASP A 741 -7.59 -9.89 -23.64
N LYS A 742 -8.18 -11.00 -24.12
CA LYS A 742 -9.23 -10.97 -25.16
C LYS A 742 -10.49 -10.25 -24.68
N TYR A 743 -10.96 -10.50 -23.46
CA TYR A 743 -12.11 -9.80 -22.90
C TYR A 743 -11.87 -8.28 -22.83
N LEU A 744 -10.71 -7.85 -22.34
CA LEU A 744 -10.36 -6.43 -22.27
C LEU A 744 -10.25 -5.79 -23.67
N ALA A 745 -9.77 -6.54 -24.67
CA ALA A 745 -9.78 -6.08 -26.06
C ALA A 745 -11.21 -5.92 -26.60
N PHE A 746 -12.10 -6.89 -26.33
CA PHE A 746 -13.52 -6.81 -26.67
C PHE A 746 -14.18 -5.59 -26.02
N SER A 747 -14.05 -5.42 -24.70
CA SER A 747 -14.62 -4.29 -23.95
C SER A 747 -14.13 -2.93 -24.49
N ARG A 748 -12.82 -2.79 -24.73
CA ARG A 748 -12.24 -1.57 -25.33
C ARG A 748 -12.81 -1.29 -26.73
N LYS A 749 -13.00 -2.32 -27.56
CA LYS A 749 -13.60 -2.17 -28.89
C LYS A 749 -15.03 -1.63 -28.80
N GLN A 750 -15.87 -2.16 -27.90
CA GLN A 750 -17.26 -1.70 -27.75
C GLN A 750 -17.33 -0.24 -27.30
N VAL A 751 -16.51 0.15 -26.32
CA VAL A 751 -16.48 1.54 -25.84
C VAL A 751 -15.96 2.48 -26.92
N GLY A 752 -14.89 2.10 -27.63
CA GLY A 752 -14.32 2.87 -28.72
C GLY A 752 -15.36 3.17 -29.81
N GLN A 753 -16.11 2.15 -30.24
CA GLN A 753 -17.19 2.31 -31.23
C GLN A 753 -18.28 3.27 -30.74
N ARG A 754 -18.67 3.22 -29.47
CA ARG A 754 -19.63 4.16 -28.89
C ARG A 754 -19.10 5.60 -28.89
N THR A 755 -17.86 5.82 -28.44
CA THR A 755 -17.26 7.16 -28.35
C THR A 755 -17.02 7.83 -29.71
N GLN A 756 -16.93 7.05 -30.79
CA GLN A 756 -16.73 7.54 -32.16
C GLN A 756 -18.03 7.64 -32.97
N SER A 757 -19.14 7.09 -32.48
CA SER A 757 -20.43 7.11 -33.17
C SER A 757 -21.18 8.42 -32.95
N ASP A 758 -22.01 8.82 -33.93
CA ASP A 758 -23.00 9.90 -33.75
C ASP A 758 -24.01 9.61 -32.62
N VAL A 759 -24.07 8.36 -32.15
CA VAL A 759 -24.86 7.98 -30.97
C VAL A 759 -24.30 8.59 -29.67
N TRP A 760 -23.04 9.04 -29.66
CA TRP A 760 -22.50 9.91 -28.61
C TRP A 760 -23.30 11.23 -28.47
N LYS A 761 -23.93 11.69 -29.56
CA LYS A 761 -24.79 12.89 -29.61
C LYS A 761 -26.28 12.54 -29.65
N SER A 762 -26.65 11.28 -29.42
CA SER A 762 -28.04 10.84 -29.46
C SER A 762 -28.81 11.31 -28.22
N ASP A 763 -30.07 11.72 -28.42
CA ASP A 763 -31.04 11.99 -27.34
C ASP A 763 -31.54 10.71 -26.62
N ARG A 764 -30.97 9.55 -26.93
CA ARG A 764 -31.29 8.27 -26.27
C ARG A 764 -30.88 8.32 -24.80
N LYS A 765 -31.86 8.31 -23.89
CA LYS A 765 -31.65 8.31 -22.43
C LYS A 765 -31.35 6.92 -21.87
N ASP A 766 -30.27 6.30 -22.35
CA ASP A 766 -29.72 5.02 -21.84
C ASP A 766 -28.80 5.24 -20.62
N PHE A 767 -28.23 4.18 -20.02
CA PHE A 767 -27.35 4.35 -18.85
C PHE A 767 -26.13 5.20 -19.17
N PHE A 768 -25.58 5.06 -20.37
CA PHE A 768 -24.43 5.85 -20.82
C PHE A 768 -24.77 7.34 -20.91
N TYR A 769 -25.97 7.70 -21.38
CA TYR A 769 -26.46 9.08 -21.36
C TYR A 769 -26.44 9.67 -19.94
N TYR A 770 -26.92 8.95 -18.95
CA TYR A 770 -26.92 9.43 -17.57
C TYR A 770 -25.50 9.51 -16.99
N LEU A 771 -24.62 8.56 -17.29
CA LEU A 771 -23.21 8.62 -16.88
C LEU A 771 -22.50 9.86 -17.45
N LEU A 772 -22.82 10.24 -18.69
CA LEU A 772 -22.20 11.38 -19.37
C LEU A 772 -22.75 12.73 -18.89
N ASN A 773 -24.07 12.81 -18.67
CA ASN A 773 -24.75 14.10 -18.46
C ASN A 773 -25.07 14.40 -16.99
N SER A 774 -25.00 13.41 -16.10
CA SER A 774 -25.28 13.63 -14.68
C SER A 774 -24.05 14.15 -13.96
N LYS A 775 -24.28 14.97 -12.94
CA LYS A 775 -23.25 15.52 -12.05
C LYS A 775 -23.59 15.18 -10.61
N ASP A 776 -22.59 15.06 -9.77
CA ASP A 776 -22.78 14.93 -8.34
C ASP A 776 -23.39 16.24 -7.82
N PRO A 777 -24.59 16.21 -7.19
CA PRO A 777 -25.19 17.41 -6.63
C PRO A 777 -24.35 18.08 -5.53
N GLU A 778 -23.44 17.35 -4.87
CA GLU A 778 -22.58 17.93 -3.82
C GLU A 778 -21.34 18.62 -4.39
N THR A 779 -20.65 18.01 -5.36
CA THR A 779 -19.38 18.53 -5.88
C THR A 779 -19.50 19.27 -7.22
N GLY A 780 -20.63 19.10 -7.93
CA GLY A 780 -20.80 19.60 -9.29
C GLY A 780 -20.01 18.82 -10.36
N GLU A 781 -19.30 17.76 -9.98
CA GLU A 781 -18.46 16.97 -10.88
C GLU A 781 -19.24 15.82 -11.54
N GLY A 782 -18.98 15.56 -12.82
CA GLY A 782 -19.40 14.35 -13.52
C GLY A 782 -18.27 13.31 -13.62
N PHE A 783 -18.47 12.27 -14.42
CA PHE A 783 -17.41 11.30 -14.71
C PHE A 783 -16.45 11.82 -15.79
N GLY A 784 -15.15 11.70 -15.54
CA GLY A 784 -14.13 11.88 -16.58
C GLY A 784 -14.15 10.75 -17.63
N LYS A 785 -13.54 10.95 -18.81
CA LYS A 785 -13.52 9.93 -19.89
C LYS A 785 -13.01 8.55 -19.44
N ALA A 786 -11.94 8.51 -18.66
CA ALA A 786 -11.40 7.26 -18.14
C ALA A 786 -12.36 6.60 -17.13
N GLU A 787 -13.03 7.41 -16.31
CA GLU A 787 -14.00 6.91 -15.34
C GLU A 787 -15.25 6.37 -16.03
N LEU A 788 -15.77 7.05 -17.06
CA LEU A 788 -16.88 6.56 -17.89
C LEU A 788 -16.57 5.17 -18.44
N TRP A 789 -15.37 4.96 -18.97
CA TRP A 789 -14.96 3.64 -19.43
C TRP A 789 -14.92 2.59 -18.30
N GLY A 790 -14.35 2.95 -17.15
CA GLY A 790 -14.32 2.06 -15.97
C GLY A 790 -15.71 1.69 -15.45
N GLU A 791 -16.65 2.64 -15.44
CA GLU A 791 -18.05 2.42 -15.06
C GLU A 791 -18.79 1.55 -16.10
N SER A 792 -18.70 1.87 -17.40
CA SER A 792 -19.36 1.08 -18.45
C SER A 792 -18.87 -0.37 -18.44
N ASN A 793 -17.57 -0.60 -18.29
CA ASN A 793 -17.02 -1.95 -18.15
C ASN A 793 -17.60 -2.66 -16.91
N THR A 794 -17.72 -1.96 -15.79
CA THR A 794 -18.30 -2.52 -14.56
C THR A 794 -19.78 -2.88 -14.75
N LEU A 795 -20.56 -2.06 -15.46
CA LEU A 795 -21.99 -2.26 -15.65
C LEU A 795 -22.31 -3.53 -16.45
N ILE A 796 -21.60 -3.82 -17.55
CA ILE A 796 -21.85 -5.05 -18.33
C ILE A 796 -21.56 -6.27 -17.47
N ILE A 797 -20.44 -6.26 -16.74
CA ILE A 797 -20.04 -7.40 -15.91
C ILE A 797 -21.07 -7.64 -14.81
N ALA A 798 -21.43 -6.57 -14.09
CA ALA A 798 -22.33 -6.68 -12.95
C ALA A 798 -23.76 -7.02 -13.38
N GLY A 799 -24.25 -6.45 -14.49
CA GLY A 799 -25.63 -6.60 -14.94
C GLY A 799 -25.93 -7.89 -15.71
N SER A 800 -25.00 -8.37 -16.55
CA SER A 800 -25.26 -9.52 -17.43
C SER A 800 -25.20 -10.87 -16.69
N ASP A 801 -24.08 -11.15 -16.00
CA ASP A 801 -23.83 -12.48 -15.41
C ASP A 801 -24.73 -12.75 -14.20
N THR A 802 -25.00 -11.72 -13.37
CA THR A 802 -25.80 -11.91 -12.16
C THR A 802 -27.28 -12.14 -12.48
N THR A 803 -27.85 -11.33 -13.37
CA THR A 803 -29.24 -11.45 -13.82
C THR A 803 -29.47 -12.76 -14.57
N SER A 804 -28.58 -13.13 -15.49
CA SER A 804 -28.67 -14.41 -16.20
C SER A 804 -28.59 -15.60 -15.25
N THR A 805 -27.77 -15.52 -14.19
CA THR A 805 -27.67 -16.58 -13.18
C THR A 805 -28.98 -16.76 -12.43
N THR A 806 -29.60 -15.67 -11.99
CA THR A 806 -30.90 -15.72 -11.32
C THR A 806 -32.01 -16.24 -12.25
N LEU A 807 -32.06 -15.78 -13.51
CA LEU A 807 -33.07 -16.27 -14.46
C LEU A 807 -32.93 -17.78 -14.67
N THR A 808 -31.69 -18.24 -14.87
CA THR A 808 -31.37 -19.66 -15.07
C THR A 808 -31.74 -20.50 -13.85
N SER A 809 -31.36 -20.08 -12.64
CA SER A 809 -31.68 -20.81 -11.43
C SER A 809 -33.18 -20.83 -11.15
N THR A 810 -33.89 -19.74 -11.42
CA THR A 810 -35.35 -19.68 -11.26
C THR A 810 -36.04 -20.68 -12.19
N ILE A 811 -35.65 -20.72 -13.47
CA ILE A 811 -36.18 -21.70 -14.43
C ILE A 811 -35.82 -23.13 -14.00
N PHE A 812 -34.57 -23.38 -13.56
CA PHE A 812 -34.17 -24.68 -13.03
C PHE A 812 -35.10 -25.17 -11.92
N TYR A 813 -35.28 -24.35 -10.89
CA TYR A 813 -36.10 -24.76 -9.74
C TYR A 813 -37.57 -24.93 -10.11
N LEU A 814 -38.12 -24.09 -10.98
CA LEU A 814 -39.49 -24.26 -11.48
C LEU A 814 -39.66 -25.58 -12.26
N LEU A 815 -38.69 -25.94 -13.11
CA LEU A 815 -38.74 -27.18 -13.89
C LEU A 815 -38.62 -28.45 -13.02
N HIS A 816 -37.98 -28.36 -11.86
CA HIS A 816 -37.90 -29.43 -10.87
C HIS A 816 -39.10 -29.44 -9.90
N ASN A 817 -39.95 -28.40 -9.91
CA ASN A 817 -41.09 -28.25 -9.01
C ASN A 817 -42.37 -27.97 -9.80
N ALA A 818 -43.00 -29.04 -10.30
CA ALA A 818 -44.19 -28.97 -11.16
C ALA A 818 -45.36 -28.19 -10.52
N SER A 819 -45.56 -28.29 -9.21
CA SER A 819 -46.58 -27.53 -8.48
C SER A 819 -46.31 -26.02 -8.52
N ALA A 820 -45.07 -25.61 -8.25
CA ALA A 820 -44.67 -24.21 -8.29
C ALA A 820 -44.76 -23.64 -9.71
N LEU A 821 -44.33 -24.38 -10.72
CA LEU A 821 -44.47 -23.98 -12.12
C LEU A 821 -45.95 -23.85 -12.52
N ALA A 822 -46.80 -24.80 -12.16
CA ALA A 822 -48.23 -24.74 -12.47
C ALA A 822 -48.90 -23.53 -11.81
N ARG A 823 -48.56 -23.24 -10.55
CA ARG A 823 -49.08 -22.08 -9.81
C ARG A 823 -48.62 -20.76 -10.40
N LEU A 824 -47.33 -20.61 -10.72
CA LEU A 824 -46.80 -19.43 -11.39
C LEU A 824 -47.45 -19.24 -12.77
N THR A 825 -47.62 -20.33 -13.51
CA THR A 825 -48.29 -20.32 -14.81
C THR A 825 -49.73 -19.82 -14.68
N HIS A 826 -50.45 -20.29 -13.67
CA HIS A 826 -51.81 -19.82 -13.38
C HIS A 826 -51.83 -18.32 -13.04
N GLU A 827 -51.01 -17.86 -12.10
CA GLU A 827 -50.94 -16.44 -11.70
C GLU A 827 -50.71 -15.54 -12.93
N ILE A 828 -49.71 -15.86 -13.75
CA ILE A 828 -49.34 -15.03 -14.90
C ILE A 828 -50.38 -15.09 -16.02
N ARG A 829 -50.87 -16.28 -16.40
CA ARG A 829 -51.85 -16.40 -17.50
C ARG A 829 -53.22 -15.85 -17.11
N SER A 830 -53.58 -15.83 -15.82
CA SER A 830 -54.81 -15.21 -15.33
C SER A 830 -54.70 -13.70 -15.14
N ALA A 831 -53.52 -13.17 -14.81
CA ALA A 831 -53.30 -11.73 -14.64
C ALA A 831 -53.19 -10.98 -15.98
N PHE A 832 -52.73 -11.62 -17.05
CA PHE A 832 -52.39 -10.95 -18.30
C PHE A 832 -53.10 -11.55 -19.53
N PRO A 833 -53.94 -10.78 -20.25
CA PRO A 833 -54.62 -11.28 -21.45
C PRO A 833 -53.69 -11.49 -22.65
N THR A 834 -52.59 -10.73 -22.75
CA THR A 834 -51.62 -10.82 -23.85
C THR A 834 -50.18 -10.72 -23.34
N ALA A 835 -49.21 -11.34 -24.03
CA ALA A 835 -47.78 -11.17 -23.71
C ALA A 835 -47.36 -9.69 -23.67
N GLU A 836 -47.93 -8.85 -24.55
CA GLU A 836 -47.60 -7.42 -24.59
C GLU A 836 -48.19 -6.59 -23.45
N SER A 837 -49.21 -7.12 -22.74
CA SER A 837 -49.70 -6.50 -21.50
C SER A 837 -48.78 -6.73 -20.29
N ILE A 838 -47.80 -7.65 -20.41
CA ILE A 838 -46.78 -7.89 -19.38
C ILE A 838 -45.70 -6.81 -19.48
N ARG A 839 -45.82 -5.82 -18.60
CA ARG A 839 -45.03 -4.58 -18.52
C ARG A 839 -44.81 -4.19 -17.06
N SER A 840 -43.83 -3.33 -16.81
CA SER A 840 -43.60 -2.74 -15.49
C SER A 840 -44.82 -1.95 -15.03
N GLY A 841 -45.22 -2.14 -13.77
CA GLY A 841 -46.38 -1.44 -13.21
C GLY A 841 -47.18 -2.28 -12.21
N PRO A 842 -48.34 -1.76 -11.77
CA PRO A 842 -49.12 -2.35 -10.69
C PRO A 842 -49.52 -3.82 -10.92
N ALA A 843 -49.88 -4.20 -12.16
CA ALA A 843 -50.30 -5.56 -12.47
C ALA A 843 -49.17 -6.59 -12.29
N LEU A 844 -47.96 -6.28 -12.80
CA LEU A 844 -46.80 -7.16 -12.62
C LEU A 844 -46.31 -7.15 -11.17
N ASN A 845 -46.36 -6.00 -10.50
CA ASN A 845 -46.02 -5.88 -9.07
C ASN A 845 -46.98 -6.67 -8.17
N ALA A 846 -48.23 -6.88 -8.61
CA ALA A 846 -49.22 -7.69 -7.89
C ALA A 846 -49.02 -9.20 -8.07
N CYS A 847 -48.15 -9.64 -8.99
CA CYS A 847 -47.76 -11.05 -9.15
C CYS A 847 -46.78 -11.45 -8.03
N THR A 848 -47.32 -11.59 -6.81
CA THR A 848 -46.53 -11.87 -5.61
C THR A 848 -45.82 -13.22 -5.68
N TYR A 849 -46.41 -14.21 -6.35
CA TYR A 849 -45.82 -15.53 -6.47
C TYR A 849 -44.66 -15.57 -7.49
N LEU A 850 -44.75 -14.81 -8.59
CA LEU A 850 -43.60 -14.54 -9.49
C LEU A 850 -42.41 -13.99 -8.70
N ARG A 851 -42.67 -12.97 -7.87
CA ARG A 851 -41.62 -12.36 -7.06
C ARG A 851 -41.02 -13.36 -6.08
N ALA A 852 -41.86 -14.14 -5.41
CA ALA A 852 -41.45 -15.18 -4.49
C ALA A 852 -40.59 -16.27 -5.16
N CYS A 853 -40.92 -16.68 -6.39
CA CYS A 853 -40.12 -17.63 -7.17
C CYS A 853 -38.69 -17.09 -7.43
N ILE A 854 -38.59 -15.84 -7.86
CA ILE A 854 -37.32 -15.18 -8.14
C ILE A 854 -36.48 -15.04 -6.85
N ASP A 855 -37.10 -14.60 -5.75
CA ASP A 855 -36.41 -14.39 -4.47
C ASP A 855 -35.95 -15.74 -3.87
N GLU A 856 -36.76 -16.80 -3.97
CA GLU A 856 -36.36 -18.14 -3.50
C GLU A 856 -35.21 -18.73 -4.33
N ALA A 857 -35.25 -18.55 -5.65
CA ALA A 857 -34.16 -19.01 -6.52
C ALA A 857 -32.85 -18.27 -6.24
N MET A 858 -32.89 -16.94 -6.02
CA MET A 858 -31.71 -16.18 -5.57
C MET A 858 -31.23 -16.55 -4.18
N ARG A 859 -32.13 -17.00 -3.30
CA ARG A 859 -31.75 -17.46 -1.97
C ARG A 859 -30.94 -18.75 -2.08
N MET A 860 -31.46 -19.74 -2.80
CA MET A 860 -30.82 -21.05 -2.98
C MET A 860 -29.55 -20.95 -3.83
N SER A 861 -29.59 -20.17 -4.91
CA SER A 861 -28.49 -20.03 -5.87
C SER A 861 -28.12 -18.55 -6.05
N PRO A 862 -27.54 -17.91 -5.01
CA PRO A 862 -27.16 -16.51 -5.08
C PRO A 862 -26.07 -16.30 -6.13
N PRO A 863 -26.23 -15.33 -7.07
CA PRO A 863 -25.22 -15.09 -8.11
C PRO A 863 -23.83 -14.73 -7.57
N VAL A 864 -23.76 -14.21 -6.35
CA VAL A 864 -22.53 -14.02 -5.56
C VAL A 864 -22.71 -14.81 -4.26
N GLY A 865 -22.07 -15.97 -4.16
CA GLY A 865 -22.28 -16.92 -3.05
C GLY A 865 -21.29 -16.79 -1.89
N ALA A 866 -20.03 -16.47 -2.16
CA ALA A 866 -19.02 -16.26 -1.11
C ALA A 866 -19.24 -14.93 -0.35
N LEU A 867 -18.23 -14.50 0.42
CA LEU A 867 -18.26 -13.24 1.14
C LEU A 867 -17.76 -12.06 0.29
N LEU A 868 -18.19 -10.85 0.65
CA LEU A 868 -17.71 -9.60 0.05
C LEU A 868 -16.69 -8.96 1.01
N PRO A 869 -15.38 -9.09 0.76
CA PRO A 869 -14.38 -8.79 1.78
C PRO A 869 -14.33 -7.29 2.14
N ARG A 870 -14.18 -7.01 3.43
CA ARG A 870 -13.98 -5.68 4.01
C ARG A 870 -12.77 -5.71 4.93
N VAL A 871 -12.21 -4.55 5.22
CA VAL A 871 -11.14 -4.38 6.22
C VAL A 871 -11.66 -3.49 7.33
N VAL A 872 -11.45 -3.91 8.57
CA VAL A 872 -11.78 -3.13 9.77
C VAL A 872 -10.86 -1.90 9.85
N LEU A 873 -11.46 -0.72 10.06
CA LEU A 873 -10.74 0.55 10.18
C LEU A 873 -10.30 0.81 11.63
N SER A 874 -9.61 1.93 11.84
CA SER A 874 -9.16 2.35 13.16
C SER A 874 -10.28 2.40 14.20
N GLY A 875 -9.96 2.01 15.43
CA GLY A 875 -10.91 1.80 16.53
C GLY A 875 -11.55 0.40 16.58
N GLY A 876 -11.32 -0.46 15.59
CA GLY A 876 -11.80 -1.84 15.59
C GLY A 876 -13.30 -1.99 15.25
N LEU A 877 -13.82 -3.21 15.43
CA LEU A 877 -15.22 -3.56 15.17
C LEU A 877 -15.74 -4.51 16.27
N ASP A 878 -16.73 -4.05 17.05
CA ASP A 878 -17.44 -4.86 18.03
C ASP A 878 -18.65 -5.56 17.41
N VAL A 879 -18.66 -6.88 17.41
CA VAL A 879 -19.69 -7.69 16.77
C VAL A 879 -19.79 -9.07 17.42
N LEU A 880 -21.01 -9.54 17.68
CA LEU A 880 -21.27 -10.84 18.34
C LEU A 880 -20.54 -11.04 19.68
N GLY A 881 -20.32 -9.95 20.44
CA GLY A 881 -19.58 -10.00 21.71
C GLY A 881 -18.06 -10.10 21.56
N HIS A 882 -17.54 -9.93 20.34
CA HIS A 882 -16.10 -9.94 20.05
C HIS A 882 -15.63 -8.58 19.55
N HIS A 883 -14.48 -8.14 20.06
CA HIS A 883 -13.74 -7.02 19.49
C HIS A 883 -12.77 -7.53 18.40
N ILE A 884 -12.98 -7.11 17.15
CA ILE A 884 -12.12 -7.40 16.02
C ILE A 884 -11.19 -6.20 15.80
N PRO A 885 -9.86 -6.37 15.84
CA PRO A 885 -8.93 -5.25 15.74
C PRO A 885 -8.89 -4.65 14.32
N GLU A 886 -8.34 -3.44 14.24
CA GLU A 886 -8.02 -2.76 12.98
C GLU A 886 -7.18 -3.63 12.04
N GLY A 887 -7.38 -3.45 10.73
CA GLY A 887 -6.61 -4.12 9.69
C GLY A 887 -7.03 -5.57 9.40
N VAL A 888 -7.93 -6.16 10.20
CA VAL A 888 -8.46 -7.51 9.97
C VAL A 888 -9.44 -7.51 8.80
N GLY A 889 -9.30 -8.49 7.91
CA GLY A 889 -10.28 -8.74 6.85
C GLY A 889 -11.53 -9.43 7.39
N VAL A 890 -12.71 -8.93 7.08
CA VAL A 890 -14.00 -9.48 7.53
C VAL A 890 -15.00 -9.58 6.38
N GLY A 891 -15.95 -10.50 6.48
CA GLY A 891 -17.07 -10.58 5.56
C GLY A 891 -18.10 -11.61 5.98
N SER A 892 -19.32 -11.45 5.48
CA SER A 892 -20.39 -12.45 5.64
C SER A 892 -20.65 -13.21 4.34
N PRO A 893 -20.53 -14.55 4.33
CA PRO A 893 -20.77 -15.37 3.14
C PRO A 893 -22.26 -15.51 2.84
N ILE A 894 -22.68 -15.08 1.65
CA ILE A 894 -24.09 -14.95 1.26
C ILE A 894 -24.78 -16.32 1.22
N TYR A 895 -24.18 -17.31 0.56
CA TYR A 895 -24.74 -18.66 0.46
C TYR A 895 -24.91 -19.31 1.83
N ALA A 896 -23.95 -19.13 2.75
CA ALA A 896 -24.08 -19.71 4.09
C ALA A 896 -25.15 -19.01 4.94
N LEU A 897 -25.32 -17.69 4.81
CA LEU A 897 -26.40 -16.93 5.45
C LEU A 897 -27.77 -17.38 4.92
N HIS A 898 -27.89 -17.52 3.60
CA HIS A 898 -29.10 -17.97 2.92
C HIS A 898 -29.50 -19.42 3.22
N HIS A 899 -28.56 -20.22 3.75
CA HIS A 899 -28.76 -21.60 4.19
C HIS A 899 -28.62 -21.77 5.71
N HIS A 900 -28.70 -20.68 6.47
CA HIS A 900 -28.62 -20.74 7.92
C HIS A 900 -29.91 -21.35 8.50
N PRO A 901 -29.86 -22.52 9.16
CA PRO A 901 -31.06 -23.27 9.53
C PRO A 901 -32.00 -22.50 10.47
N ASP A 902 -31.45 -21.66 11.37
CA ASP A 902 -32.24 -20.87 12.31
C ASP A 902 -33.06 -19.74 11.67
N TYR A 903 -32.66 -19.29 10.47
CA TYR A 903 -33.33 -18.21 9.73
C TYR A 903 -34.09 -18.72 8.51
N VAL A 904 -33.66 -19.86 7.95
CA VAL A 904 -34.24 -20.48 6.77
C VAL A 904 -34.43 -21.99 7.02
N PRO A 905 -35.52 -22.39 7.68
CA PRO A 905 -35.88 -23.80 7.81
C PRO A 905 -36.04 -24.45 6.43
N ASP A 906 -35.56 -25.70 6.28
CA ASP A 906 -35.53 -26.42 5.01
C ASP A 906 -34.89 -25.62 3.87
N ALA A 907 -33.73 -25.00 4.15
CA ALA A 907 -33.06 -24.10 3.22
C ALA A 907 -32.70 -24.70 1.85
N PHE A 908 -32.66 -26.03 1.71
CA PHE A 908 -32.35 -26.69 0.45
C PHE A 908 -33.59 -27.09 -0.35
N SER A 909 -34.79 -26.77 0.14
CA SER A 909 -36.05 -27.03 -0.55
C SER A 909 -36.57 -25.74 -1.18
N TYR A 910 -36.83 -25.78 -2.48
CA TYR A 910 -37.40 -24.67 -3.23
C TYR A 910 -38.88 -24.48 -2.84
N ARG A 911 -39.15 -23.48 -1.99
CA ARG A 911 -40.50 -23.18 -1.46
C ARG A 911 -40.81 -21.69 -1.58
N PRO A 912 -41.24 -21.19 -2.75
CA PRO A 912 -41.60 -19.78 -2.93
C PRO A 912 -42.60 -19.25 -1.89
N GLU A 913 -43.51 -20.09 -1.40
CA GLU A 913 -44.52 -19.74 -0.40
C GLU A 913 -43.92 -19.13 0.88
N ARG A 914 -42.65 -19.42 1.21
CA ARG A 914 -41.98 -18.88 2.40
C ARG A 914 -41.83 -17.34 2.37
N TRP A 915 -41.98 -16.72 1.22
CA TRP A 915 -41.90 -15.26 1.04
C TRP A 915 -43.26 -14.57 1.21
N ILE A 916 -44.36 -15.32 1.29
CA ILE A 916 -45.73 -14.80 1.35
C ILE A 916 -46.22 -14.93 2.78
N VAL A 917 -46.51 -13.81 3.43
CA VAL A 917 -46.86 -13.74 4.87
C VAL A 917 -48.03 -14.65 5.22
N ASP A 918 -49.09 -14.63 4.42
CA ASP A 918 -50.32 -15.39 4.67
C ASP A 918 -50.17 -16.90 4.42
N GLU A 919 -49.09 -17.33 3.76
CA GLU A 919 -48.84 -18.73 3.39
C GLU A 919 -47.65 -19.35 4.12
N ASN A 920 -46.85 -18.52 4.80
CA ASN A 920 -45.77 -18.97 5.65
C ASN A 920 -46.35 -19.39 7.01
N GLU A 921 -46.07 -20.63 7.44
CA GLU A 921 -46.54 -21.15 8.74
C GLU A 921 -46.15 -20.28 9.95
N GLY A 922 -45.03 -19.55 9.86
CA GLY A 922 -44.58 -18.62 10.90
C GLY A 922 -44.99 -17.16 10.67
N GLY A 923 -45.84 -16.89 9.67
CA GLY A 923 -46.41 -15.58 9.36
C GLY A 923 -45.35 -14.49 9.14
N GLN A 924 -45.68 -13.28 9.62
CA GLN A 924 -44.85 -12.08 9.46
C GLN A 924 -43.44 -12.25 10.06
N ASP A 925 -43.32 -12.93 11.19
CA ASP A 925 -42.03 -13.09 11.89
C ASP A 925 -41.07 -14.00 11.11
N ALA A 926 -41.58 -15.07 10.51
CA ALA A 926 -40.77 -15.95 9.66
C ALA A 926 -40.26 -15.22 8.41
N VAL A 927 -41.13 -14.42 7.76
CA VAL A 927 -40.74 -13.60 6.60
C VAL A 927 -39.71 -12.53 7.01
N ALA A 928 -39.87 -11.89 8.17
CA ALA A 928 -38.90 -10.92 8.69
C ALA A 928 -37.54 -11.56 9.00
N LYS A 929 -37.52 -12.77 9.59
CA LYS A 929 -36.28 -13.53 9.82
C LYS A 929 -35.59 -13.88 8.50
N LEU A 930 -36.34 -14.34 7.50
CA LEU A 930 -35.82 -14.63 6.17
C LEU A 930 -35.19 -13.39 5.52
N HIS A 931 -35.88 -12.24 5.56
CA HIS A 931 -35.34 -10.98 5.05
C HIS A 931 -34.09 -10.49 5.80
N SER A 932 -33.90 -10.88 7.07
CA SER A 932 -32.73 -10.47 7.85
C SER A 932 -31.43 -11.08 7.34
N VAL A 933 -31.51 -12.24 6.66
CA VAL A 933 -30.37 -12.93 6.05
C VAL A 933 -30.35 -12.85 4.53
N PHE A 934 -31.46 -12.51 3.89
CA PHE A 934 -31.55 -12.39 2.43
C PHE A 934 -30.82 -11.14 1.90
N ASN A 935 -29.60 -11.34 1.39
CA ASN A 935 -28.73 -10.26 0.96
C ASN A 935 -28.04 -10.49 -0.40
N PRO A 936 -28.72 -11.00 -1.45
CA PRO A 936 -28.08 -11.23 -2.76
C PRO A 936 -27.61 -9.92 -3.43
N PHE A 937 -28.15 -8.78 -3.02
CA PHE A 937 -27.76 -7.44 -3.48
C PHE A 937 -26.81 -6.71 -2.53
N SER A 938 -26.32 -7.38 -1.47
CA SER A 938 -25.65 -6.73 -0.33
C SER A 938 -26.53 -5.63 0.32
N ILE A 939 -25.98 -4.88 1.27
CA ILE A 939 -26.68 -3.81 2.01
C ILE A 939 -25.80 -2.57 2.19
N GLY A 940 -26.40 -1.49 2.69
CA GLY A 940 -25.73 -0.24 3.03
C GLY A 940 -25.20 0.53 1.81
N PRO A 941 -24.21 1.42 2.00
CA PRO A 941 -23.78 2.37 0.96
C PRO A 941 -23.14 1.67 -0.25
N ARG A 942 -22.66 0.44 -0.07
CA ARG A 942 -22.04 -0.39 -1.12
C ARG A 942 -23.01 -1.43 -1.71
N GLY A 943 -24.29 -1.41 -1.34
CA GLY A 943 -25.32 -2.30 -1.91
C GLY A 943 -25.49 -2.13 -3.42
N CYS A 944 -25.92 -3.17 -4.12
CA CYS A 944 -26.07 -3.17 -5.58
C CYS A 944 -26.99 -2.04 -6.04
N ILE A 945 -26.49 -1.18 -6.95
CA ILE A 945 -27.30 -0.09 -7.51
C ILE A 945 -28.33 -0.60 -8.52
N GLY A 946 -27.99 -1.68 -9.23
CA GLY A 946 -28.84 -2.28 -10.27
C GLY A 946 -29.98 -3.15 -9.72
N LYS A 947 -30.22 -3.21 -8.41
CA LYS A 947 -31.28 -4.04 -7.81
C LYS A 947 -32.64 -3.84 -8.49
N PRO A 948 -33.15 -2.60 -8.70
CA PRO A 948 -34.45 -2.43 -9.35
C PRO A 948 -34.46 -2.88 -10.81
N MET A 949 -33.37 -2.61 -11.55
CA MET A 949 -33.20 -3.06 -12.94
C MET A 949 -33.19 -4.59 -13.06
N ALA A 950 -32.49 -5.29 -12.16
CA ALA A 950 -32.44 -6.74 -12.14
C ALA A 950 -33.85 -7.34 -11.96
N TYR A 951 -34.65 -6.81 -11.01
CA TYR A 951 -36.02 -7.29 -10.83
C TYR A 951 -36.93 -6.97 -12.02
N LEU A 952 -36.76 -5.81 -12.66
CA LEU A 952 -37.48 -5.46 -13.87
C LEU A 952 -37.22 -6.49 -14.98
N GLU A 953 -35.95 -6.74 -15.31
CA GLU A 953 -35.56 -7.69 -16.35
C GLU A 953 -36.01 -9.12 -16.04
N LEU A 954 -35.75 -9.61 -14.82
CA LEU A 954 -36.13 -10.96 -14.39
C LEU A 954 -37.65 -11.18 -14.46
N SER A 955 -38.43 -10.21 -13.96
CA SER A 955 -39.89 -10.32 -13.93
C SER A 955 -40.46 -10.31 -15.34
N LEU A 956 -39.98 -9.41 -16.21
CA LEU A 956 -40.43 -9.34 -17.61
C LEU A 956 -40.07 -10.61 -18.39
N ALA A 957 -38.83 -11.09 -18.26
CA ALA A 957 -38.35 -12.28 -18.96
C ALA A 957 -39.12 -13.53 -18.52
N LEU A 958 -39.21 -13.78 -17.21
CA LEU A 958 -39.84 -14.98 -16.68
C LEU A 958 -41.36 -14.99 -16.91
N ALA A 959 -42.05 -13.86 -16.65
CA ALA A 959 -43.49 -13.79 -16.87
C ALA A 959 -43.85 -13.98 -18.34
N ARG A 960 -43.14 -13.33 -19.28
CA ARG A 960 -43.41 -13.50 -20.71
C ARG A 960 -43.10 -14.92 -21.20
N LEU A 961 -42.04 -15.55 -20.68
CA LEU A 961 -41.70 -16.93 -21.03
C LEU A 961 -42.80 -17.92 -20.59
N VAL A 962 -43.21 -17.84 -19.31
CA VAL A 962 -44.26 -18.69 -18.73
C VAL A 962 -45.64 -18.43 -19.36
N TRP A 963 -45.92 -17.18 -19.70
CA TRP A 963 -47.15 -16.81 -20.39
C TRP A 963 -47.23 -17.47 -21.78
N ALA A 964 -46.12 -17.47 -22.52
CA ALA A 964 -46.06 -17.91 -23.91
C ALA A 964 -45.95 -19.43 -24.09
N TYR A 965 -45.26 -20.12 -23.17
CA TYR A 965 -44.88 -21.52 -23.34
C TYR A 965 -45.18 -22.38 -22.12
N ASP A 966 -45.52 -23.65 -22.38
CA ASP A 966 -45.32 -24.73 -21.43
C ASP A 966 -43.84 -25.17 -21.50
N MET A 967 -43.25 -25.53 -20.36
CA MET A 967 -41.82 -25.85 -20.26
C MET A 967 -41.62 -27.17 -19.52
N ARG A 968 -40.62 -27.96 -19.92
CA ARG A 968 -40.19 -29.18 -19.22
C ARG A 968 -38.68 -29.39 -19.33
N LEU A 969 -38.12 -30.20 -18.44
CA LEU A 969 -36.75 -30.70 -18.60
C LEU A 969 -36.64 -31.56 -19.86
N ALA A 970 -35.50 -31.47 -20.55
CA ALA A 970 -35.19 -32.38 -21.65
C ALA A 970 -35.16 -33.85 -21.16
N PRO A 971 -35.56 -34.82 -21.98
CA PRO A 971 -35.60 -36.22 -21.57
C PRO A 971 -34.21 -36.80 -21.32
N GLY A 972 -34.13 -37.76 -20.39
CA GLY A 972 -32.92 -38.53 -20.10
C GLY A 972 -31.82 -37.72 -19.42
N GLU A 973 -30.56 -38.08 -19.66
CA GLU A 973 -29.39 -37.43 -19.04
C GLU A 973 -29.22 -35.95 -19.42
N LEU A 974 -29.84 -35.52 -20.53
CA LEU A 974 -29.76 -34.13 -20.99
C LEU A 974 -30.47 -33.18 -20.01
N GLY A 975 -31.64 -33.57 -19.48
CA GLY A 975 -32.39 -32.79 -18.49
C GLY A 975 -31.71 -32.69 -17.13
N ARG A 976 -30.74 -33.56 -16.86
CA ARG A 976 -30.01 -33.61 -15.59
C ARG A 976 -28.80 -32.68 -15.53
N ILE A 977 -28.51 -31.98 -16.63
CA ILE A 977 -27.43 -30.98 -16.66
C ILE A 977 -27.82 -29.83 -15.72
N GLY A 978 -26.95 -29.51 -14.76
CA GLY A 978 -27.19 -28.51 -13.73
C GLY A 978 -27.62 -29.09 -12.37
N GLU A 979 -28.04 -30.36 -12.32
CA GLU A 979 -28.33 -31.09 -11.07
C GLU A 979 -27.05 -31.44 -10.31
N GLY A 980 -27.14 -31.51 -8.98
CA GLY A 980 -26.12 -32.16 -8.16
C GLY A 980 -26.18 -33.69 -8.28
N ARG A 981 -25.03 -34.35 -8.15
CA ARG A 981 -24.94 -35.83 -8.19
C ARG A 981 -23.74 -36.35 -7.42
N LYS A 982 -23.83 -37.59 -6.96
CA LYS A 982 -22.72 -38.28 -6.28
C LYS A 982 -21.46 -38.23 -7.13
N GLY A 983 -20.35 -37.83 -6.52
CA GLY A 983 -19.04 -37.74 -7.18
C GLY A 983 -18.65 -36.35 -7.71
N LEU A 984 -19.54 -35.34 -7.67
CA LEU A 984 -19.18 -33.96 -8.05
C LEU A 984 -18.40 -33.20 -6.97
N GLY A 985 -18.21 -33.77 -5.79
CA GLY A 985 -17.56 -33.14 -4.66
C GLY A 985 -18.56 -32.71 -3.58
N ARG A 986 -18.01 -32.37 -2.41
CA ARG A 986 -18.79 -32.06 -1.20
C ARG A 986 -19.71 -30.86 -1.43
N GLY A 987 -20.99 -31.02 -1.10
CA GLY A 987 -22.00 -29.96 -1.25
C GLY A 987 -22.61 -29.89 -2.65
N ARG A 988 -22.19 -30.77 -3.57
CA ARG A 988 -22.69 -30.84 -4.95
C ARG A 988 -23.49 -32.11 -5.23
N GLU A 989 -23.95 -32.79 -4.18
CA GLU A 989 -24.63 -34.09 -4.31
C GLU A 989 -26.16 -34.00 -4.40
N ARG A 990 -26.76 -32.82 -4.18
CA ARG A 990 -28.22 -32.63 -4.16
C ARG A 990 -28.77 -32.45 -5.57
N GLN A 991 -29.61 -33.38 -6.03
CA GLN A 991 -30.22 -33.33 -7.37
C GLN A 991 -31.10 -32.09 -7.54
N ASP A 992 -31.88 -31.75 -6.52
CA ASP A 992 -32.81 -30.62 -6.56
C ASP A 992 -32.17 -29.25 -6.30
N GLU A 993 -30.84 -29.16 -6.27
CA GLU A 993 -30.10 -27.90 -6.07
C GLU A 993 -29.31 -27.53 -7.34
N PHE A 994 -29.50 -26.31 -7.84
CA PHE A 994 -28.80 -25.84 -9.02
C PHE A 994 -27.32 -25.59 -8.71
N GLN A 995 -26.46 -26.28 -9.45
CA GLN A 995 -25.02 -26.27 -9.19
C GLN A 995 -24.35 -25.03 -9.80
N LEU A 996 -23.80 -24.18 -8.94
CA LEU A 996 -23.00 -23.01 -9.32
C LEU A 996 -21.51 -23.24 -9.07
N GLU A 997 -20.65 -22.66 -9.90
CA GLU A 997 -19.20 -22.56 -9.68
C GLU A 997 -18.85 -21.12 -9.29
N ASP A 998 -18.23 -20.93 -8.12
CA ASP A 998 -17.85 -19.60 -7.61
C ASP A 998 -16.61 -19.06 -8.32
N ILE A 999 -16.83 -17.98 -9.06
CA ILE A 999 -15.79 -17.25 -9.79
C ILE A 999 -15.80 -15.77 -9.37
N PHE A 1000 -16.08 -15.50 -8.09
CA PHE A 1000 -16.53 -14.22 -7.51
C PHE A 1000 -18.00 -13.91 -7.79
N VAL A 1001 -18.41 -14.00 -9.05
CA VAL A 1001 -19.81 -14.24 -9.43
C VAL A 1001 -20.02 -15.75 -9.55
N SER A 1002 -20.97 -16.21 -10.38
CA SER A 1002 -21.23 -17.63 -10.57
C SER A 1002 -21.14 -18.01 -12.03
N ASN A 1003 -20.41 -19.10 -12.30
CA ASN A 1003 -20.51 -19.85 -13.55
C ASN A 1003 -21.55 -20.97 -13.38
N LYS A 1004 -22.19 -21.34 -14.49
CA LYS A 1004 -23.42 -22.16 -14.52
C LYS A 1004 -23.54 -22.89 -15.85
N VAL A 1005 -24.14 -24.08 -15.83
CA VAL A 1005 -24.40 -24.90 -17.02
C VAL A 1005 -25.78 -25.56 -16.90
N GLY A 1006 -26.56 -25.52 -17.98
CA GLY A 1006 -27.95 -26.01 -17.98
C GLY A 1006 -28.91 -25.13 -17.15
N PRO A 1007 -30.14 -25.61 -16.88
CA PRO A 1007 -30.72 -26.86 -17.34
C PRO A 1007 -30.97 -26.87 -18.85
N MET A 1008 -31.10 -28.07 -19.40
CA MET A 1008 -31.62 -28.27 -20.75
C MET A 1008 -33.14 -28.37 -20.68
N ALA A 1009 -33.84 -27.46 -21.35
CA ALA A 1009 -35.28 -27.36 -21.32
C ALA A 1009 -35.91 -27.42 -22.71
N GLU A 1010 -37.09 -28.01 -22.80
CA GLU A 1010 -37.93 -28.01 -24.00
C GLU A 1010 -39.15 -27.12 -23.77
N PHE A 1011 -39.59 -26.46 -24.84
CA PHE A 1011 -40.68 -25.50 -24.82
C PHE A 1011 -41.77 -25.94 -25.77
N ARG A 1012 -43.02 -25.63 -25.45
CA ARG A 1012 -44.17 -25.85 -26.34
C ARG A 1012 -45.10 -24.64 -26.26
N PRO A 1013 -45.56 -24.07 -27.39
CA PRO A 1013 -46.52 -22.97 -27.37
C PRO A 1013 -47.74 -23.34 -26.51
N ARG A 1014 -48.23 -22.38 -25.72
CA ARG A 1014 -49.44 -22.59 -24.92
C ARG A 1014 -50.60 -23.02 -25.84
N LEU A 1015 -51.41 -23.97 -25.37
CA LEU A 1015 -52.67 -24.31 -26.04
C LEU A 1015 -53.65 -23.15 -25.78
N GLU A 1016 -54.37 -22.71 -26.81
CA GLU A 1016 -55.35 -21.61 -26.72
C GLU A 1016 -56.53 -21.92 -25.80
#